data_AF-A0A078KWX0-F1
#
_entry.id   AF-A0A078KWX0-F1
#
_cell.length_a   1.000
_cell.length_b   1.000
_cell.length_c   1.000
_cell.angle_alpha   90.00
_cell.angle_beta   90.00
_cell.angle_gamma   90.00
#
_symmetry.space_group_name_H-M   'P 1'
#
loop_
_entity.id
_entity.type
_entity.pdbx_description
1 polymer ?
#
loop_
_entity_poly.entity_id
_entity_poly.type
_entity_poly.pdbx_seq_one_letter_code
_entity_poly.pdbx_strand_id
1 'polypeptide(L)'
;MRFSSSLSTDKKLILGFAALYLTFVMFGPIIIIIFAATVAGLIQKKIRDAKTIQRLVEKALTAEDIEDLQVLESRGITLSDTQKLTTLLNAYKRSNQGVITKLTAQSFRLNLTTIYNCFREDYDLGLLAILRDGFLDKNARPDPQIINALLRTLATKNAFDQIEALFSLYPEQILGEIFTLIDEKDASSAEFLVFLTTKKEWLIANRKITNDALQEQTNETLINFLMDIFPDANLKLDNSLIHLINGPSRNVSLENRILKYMQKMDKTEDFYQNLEKVISRVLYRKRLDVAEKIFQENPSLLPTRKAFASGLLYVYSRSAKASELLLKFGADSNAKYSEDLSVLEKGISTTYTPVKKKQRMLDIYRRHGVDLNQRLVDAPKKRCDMTLLGYLPFLNLKVDNNQDFDAIKLQKFLALFLEIPGVSHSNGTLCHHTYMQDSQAYWNFLLDLYFKRLVPQGLMANFSAEFSDDYDRCLKAIYSEEGQYDPDLLYQDYSAGKPIILPVYLTDRFGANHIAVVGLMKTGLYSQLVVQADRGLGRHDFSIFSQPCFDYNSFCKYARTRDAPMLTYTWQSHPVKERLRVDLNKQQDDFCSAISAKFALQIAFFLCLTRQDLDKNEQSNSNAPIEDELIRNNYATSASWYENFCRMAQSTLLSDYRSLQTKYIDQEFLQKVETAIKDNPPSEFTPTELGDLADRSDQPQICTL
;
A
#
# COMPACT_ATOMS: atom_id res chain seq x y z
N MET A 1 67.70 71.73 -92.82
CA MET A 1 68.66 71.03 -91.95
C MET A 1 67.89 70.17 -90.98
N ARG A 2 68.22 68.88 -90.89
CA ARG A 2 67.89 68.05 -89.72
C ARG A 2 68.33 68.80 -88.46
N PHE A 3 67.59 68.69 -87.36
CA PHE A 3 68.05 67.89 -86.23
C PHE A 3 66.92 67.74 -85.21
N SER A 4 66.54 66.47 -85.05
CA SER A 4 66.03 65.91 -83.81
C SER A 4 66.97 66.23 -82.65
N SER A 5 66.41 66.53 -81.48
CA SER A 5 66.99 66.05 -80.23
C SER A 5 65.89 65.58 -79.29
N SER A 6 66.02 64.32 -78.91
CA SER A 6 65.21 63.59 -77.97
C SER A 6 65.36 64.17 -76.57
N LEU A 7 64.26 64.58 -75.93
CA LEU A 7 64.22 64.71 -74.48
C LEU A 7 64.05 63.33 -73.84
N SER A 8 64.84 63.08 -72.80
CA SER A 8 64.90 61.85 -72.00
C SER A 8 63.54 61.48 -71.39
N THR A 9 63.40 60.18 -71.11
CA THR A 9 62.20 59.48 -70.62
C THR A 9 61.53 60.16 -69.43
N ASP A 10 62.28 60.85 -68.57
CA ASP A 10 61.75 61.55 -67.39
C ASP A 10 60.84 62.74 -67.73
N LYS A 11 61.11 63.45 -68.82
CA LYS A 11 60.27 64.58 -69.24
C LYS A 11 58.98 64.13 -69.93
N LYS A 12 58.95 62.94 -70.54
CA LYS A 12 57.71 62.34 -71.06
C LYS A 12 56.81 61.83 -69.94
N LEU A 13 57.40 61.35 -68.84
CA LEU A 13 56.65 60.91 -67.66
C LEU A 13 56.01 62.11 -66.94
N ILE A 14 56.76 63.21 -66.77
CA ILE A 14 56.24 64.45 -66.16
C ILE A 14 55.17 65.10 -67.04
N LEU A 15 55.34 65.11 -68.37
CA LEU A 15 54.28 65.59 -69.28
C LEU A 15 53.05 64.68 -69.26
N GLY A 16 53.25 63.36 -69.13
CA GLY A 16 52.18 62.38 -68.97
C GLY A 16 51.38 62.58 -67.69
N PHE A 17 52.05 62.79 -66.55
CA PHE A 17 51.41 63.10 -65.28
C PHE A 17 50.73 64.48 -65.29
N ALA A 18 51.34 65.49 -65.91
CA ALA A 18 50.73 66.81 -66.04
C ALA A 18 49.47 66.76 -66.93
N ALA A 19 49.48 65.99 -68.02
CA ALA A 19 48.33 65.81 -68.90
C ALA A 19 47.19 65.03 -68.21
N LEU A 20 47.51 64.00 -67.41
CA LEU A 20 46.55 63.22 -66.62
C LEU A 20 45.95 64.05 -65.48
N TYR A 21 46.77 64.88 -64.82
CA TYR A 21 46.33 65.82 -63.81
C TYR A 21 45.43 66.91 -64.41
N LEU A 22 45.78 67.47 -65.58
CA LEU A 22 44.94 68.45 -66.26
C LEU A 22 43.60 67.86 -66.72
N THR A 23 43.58 66.62 -67.22
CA THR A 23 42.31 65.95 -67.57
C THR A 23 41.46 65.65 -66.34
N PHE A 24 42.07 65.27 -65.22
CA PHE A 24 41.36 65.05 -63.96
C PHE A 24 40.83 66.36 -63.36
N VAL A 25 41.57 67.48 -63.46
CA VAL A 25 41.13 68.80 -62.99
C VAL A 25 40.05 69.40 -63.89
N MET A 26 40.13 69.19 -65.21
CA MET A 26 39.15 69.72 -66.17
C MET A 26 37.85 68.91 -66.23
N PHE A 27 37.88 67.59 -66.03
CA PHE A 27 36.71 66.70 -66.21
C PHE A 27 36.30 65.92 -64.95
N GLY A 28 37.15 65.83 -63.93
CA GLY A 28 36.85 65.14 -62.66
C GLY A 28 35.63 65.67 -61.90
N PRO A 29 35.44 67.00 -61.77
CA PRO A 29 34.24 67.56 -61.13
C PRO A 29 32.95 67.19 -61.88
N ILE A 30 32.98 67.16 -63.22
CA ILE A 30 31.81 66.83 -64.05
C ILE A 30 31.45 65.34 -63.92
N ILE A 31 32.43 64.44 -63.89
CA ILE A 31 32.21 63.00 -63.71
C ILE A 31 31.64 62.70 -62.31
N ILE A 32 32.15 63.36 -61.26
CA ILE A 32 31.66 63.21 -59.89
C ILE A 32 30.23 63.77 -59.75
N ILE A 33 29.91 64.90 -60.39
CA ILE A 33 28.56 65.47 -60.39
C ILE A 33 27.58 64.58 -61.18
N ILE A 34 27.99 64.02 -62.33
CA ILE A 34 27.17 63.08 -63.11
C ILE A 34 26.95 61.77 -62.32
N PHE A 35 27.97 61.25 -61.63
CA PHE A 35 27.87 60.05 -60.79
C PHE A 35 27.01 60.30 -59.54
N ALA A 36 27.14 61.46 -58.89
CA ALA A 36 26.30 61.87 -57.77
C ALA A 36 24.85 62.13 -58.22
N ALA A 37 24.61 62.70 -59.41
CA ALA A 37 23.28 62.91 -59.97
C ALA A 37 22.63 61.60 -60.44
N THR A 38 23.40 60.64 -60.95
CA THR A 38 22.90 59.30 -61.29
C THR A 38 22.64 58.46 -60.06
N VAL A 39 23.49 58.51 -59.02
CA VAL A 39 23.25 57.82 -57.74
C VAL A 39 22.10 58.48 -56.96
N ALA A 40 22.03 59.81 -56.88
CA ALA A 40 20.90 60.53 -56.29
C ALA A 40 19.62 60.32 -57.10
N GLY A 41 19.70 60.25 -58.43
CA GLY A 41 18.59 59.89 -59.32
C GLY A 41 18.16 58.44 -59.16
N LEU A 42 19.08 57.49 -58.94
CA LEU A 42 18.80 56.09 -58.61
C LEU A 42 18.21 55.93 -57.22
N ILE A 43 18.65 56.71 -56.23
CA ILE A 43 18.11 56.73 -54.86
C ILE A 43 16.74 57.40 -54.84
N GLN A 44 16.55 58.53 -55.52
CA GLN A 44 15.25 59.18 -55.67
C GLN A 44 14.29 58.31 -56.47
N LYS A 45 14.76 57.61 -57.51
CA LYS A 45 13.96 56.63 -58.26
C LYS A 45 13.58 55.44 -57.39
N LYS A 46 14.51 54.86 -56.61
CA LYS A 46 14.20 53.81 -55.62
C LYS A 46 13.24 54.27 -54.52
N ILE A 47 13.37 55.49 -54.01
CA ILE A 47 12.46 56.06 -52.99
C ILE A 47 11.09 56.38 -53.60
N ARG A 48 11.05 56.90 -54.83
CA ARG A 48 9.80 57.19 -55.56
C ARG A 48 9.11 55.88 -55.94
N ASP A 49 9.85 54.87 -56.38
CA ASP A 49 9.34 53.52 -56.65
C ASP A 49 8.85 52.85 -55.36
N ALA A 50 9.57 52.97 -54.24
CA ALA A 50 9.12 52.47 -52.94
C ALA A 50 7.84 53.16 -52.43
N LYS A 51 7.73 54.50 -52.56
CA LYS A 51 6.49 55.24 -52.23
C LYS A 51 5.35 54.89 -53.18
N THR A 52 5.64 54.59 -54.44
CA THR A 52 4.64 54.19 -55.43
C THR A 52 4.15 52.77 -55.16
N ILE A 53 5.05 51.85 -54.82
CA ILE A 53 4.73 50.49 -54.36
C ILE A 53 3.93 50.55 -53.06
N GLN A 54 4.33 51.37 -52.10
CA GLN A 54 3.61 51.53 -50.84
C GLN A 54 2.18 52.04 -51.06
N ARG A 55 1.99 53.05 -51.92
CA ARG A 55 0.64 53.54 -52.30
C ARG A 55 -0.18 52.48 -53.03
N LEU A 56 0.45 51.67 -53.89
CA LEU A 56 -0.21 50.55 -54.57
C LEU A 56 -0.64 49.46 -53.59
N VAL A 57 0.22 49.13 -52.62
CA VAL A 57 -0.11 48.19 -51.54
C VAL A 57 -1.22 48.76 -50.66
N GLU A 58 -1.16 50.03 -50.26
CA GLU A 58 -2.22 50.69 -49.48
C GLU A 58 -3.56 50.68 -50.21
N LYS A 59 -3.58 50.98 -51.52
CA LYS A 59 -4.77 50.88 -52.36
C LYS A 59 -5.30 49.45 -52.43
N ALA A 60 -4.44 48.47 -52.71
CA ALA A 60 -4.83 47.07 -52.74
C ALA A 60 -5.33 46.55 -51.38
N LEU A 61 -4.78 47.05 -50.26
CA LEU A 61 -5.25 46.75 -48.91
C LEU A 61 -6.68 47.27 -48.67
N THR A 62 -7.10 48.34 -49.35
CA THR A 62 -8.48 48.80 -49.27
C THR A 62 -9.44 47.78 -49.91
N ALA A 63 -9.04 47.06 -50.97
CA ALA A 63 -9.90 46.11 -51.68
C ALA A 63 -11.16 46.74 -52.34
N GLU A 64 -11.08 48.01 -52.76
CA GLU A 64 -12.16 48.64 -53.54
C GLU A 64 -12.24 48.07 -54.96
N ASP A 65 -11.10 47.82 -55.59
CA ASP A 65 -11.00 47.34 -56.95
C ASP A 65 -10.11 46.10 -57.05
N ILE A 66 -10.52 45.13 -57.87
CA ILE A 66 -9.73 43.94 -58.20
C ILE A 66 -8.52 44.31 -59.06
N GLU A 67 -8.59 45.40 -59.84
CA GLU A 67 -7.51 45.86 -60.71
C GLU A 67 -6.24 46.16 -59.93
N ASP A 68 -6.32 46.77 -58.75
CA ASP A 68 -5.16 47.08 -57.92
C ASP A 68 -4.39 45.82 -57.48
N LEU A 69 -5.11 44.73 -57.21
CA LEU A 69 -4.55 43.41 -56.90
C LEU A 69 -3.90 42.76 -58.13
N GLN A 70 -4.50 42.90 -59.31
CA GLN A 70 -3.94 42.42 -60.57
C GLN A 70 -2.68 43.21 -60.98
N VAL A 71 -2.65 44.52 -60.71
CA VAL A 71 -1.48 45.37 -60.93
C VAL A 71 -0.32 44.98 -60.00
N LEU A 72 -0.59 44.60 -58.75
CA LEU A 72 0.46 44.07 -57.86
C LEU A 72 1.02 42.74 -58.38
N GLU A 73 0.17 41.80 -58.79
CA GLU A 73 0.57 40.51 -59.33
C GLU A 73 1.39 40.64 -60.63
N SER A 74 0.94 41.49 -61.57
CA SER A 74 1.66 41.73 -62.84
C SER A 74 3.04 42.37 -62.65
N ARG A 75 3.28 43.00 -61.50
CA ARG A 75 4.57 43.57 -61.08
C ARG A 75 5.40 42.62 -60.21
N GLY A 76 4.93 41.40 -59.95
CA GLY A 76 5.64 40.42 -59.12
C GLY A 76 5.70 40.79 -57.63
N ILE A 77 4.83 41.68 -57.15
CA ILE A 77 4.80 42.13 -55.75
C ILE A 77 3.86 41.21 -54.98
N THR A 78 4.39 40.49 -53.99
CA THR A 78 3.60 39.58 -53.14
C THR A 78 3.21 40.26 -51.84
N LEU A 79 1.93 40.18 -51.48
CA LEU A 79 1.44 40.62 -50.18
C LEU A 79 1.89 39.63 -49.09
N SER A 80 2.23 40.14 -47.90
CA SER A 80 2.40 39.29 -46.72
C SER A 80 1.07 38.68 -46.29
N ASP A 81 1.10 37.60 -45.52
CA ASP A 81 -0.14 36.93 -45.09
C ASP A 81 -1.00 37.83 -44.19
N THR A 82 -0.40 38.70 -43.39
CA THR A 82 -1.13 39.74 -42.63
C THR A 82 -1.79 40.75 -43.56
N GLN A 83 -1.10 41.17 -44.63
CA GLN A 83 -1.67 42.09 -45.62
C GLN A 83 -2.81 41.42 -46.39
N LYS A 84 -2.67 40.15 -46.78
CA LYS A 84 -3.74 39.38 -47.43
C LYS A 84 -4.96 39.23 -46.52
N LEU A 85 -4.76 38.98 -45.22
CA LEU A 85 -5.86 38.92 -44.25
C LEU A 85 -6.57 40.28 -44.16
N THR A 86 -5.83 41.39 -44.05
CA THR A 86 -6.41 42.74 -44.05
C THR A 86 -7.18 43.04 -45.33
N THR A 87 -6.63 42.74 -46.50
CA THR A 87 -7.30 42.88 -47.79
C THR A 87 -8.59 42.05 -47.83
N LEU A 88 -8.55 40.81 -47.34
CA LEU A 88 -9.70 39.92 -47.30
C LEU A 88 -10.82 40.46 -46.42
N LEU A 89 -10.49 40.94 -45.21
CA LEU A 89 -11.47 41.53 -44.29
C LEU A 89 -12.11 42.80 -44.88
N ASN A 90 -11.32 43.65 -45.55
CA ASN A 90 -11.84 44.85 -46.21
C ASN A 90 -12.69 44.51 -47.44
N ALA A 91 -12.29 43.50 -48.23
CA ALA A 91 -13.06 43.01 -49.37
C ALA A 91 -14.42 42.47 -48.93
N TYR A 92 -14.46 41.74 -47.81
CA TYR A 92 -15.69 41.23 -47.22
C TYR A 92 -16.63 42.36 -46.78
N LYS A 93 -16.13 43.34 -46.01
CA LYS A 93 -16.92 44.51 -45.58
C LYS A 93 -17.51 45.32 -46.75
N ARG A 94 -16.91 45.22 -47.93
CA ARG A 94 -17.32 45.91 -49.16
C ARG A 94 -18.09 45.02 -50.14
N SER A 95 -18.33 43.76 -49.77
CA SER A 95 -18.98 42.76 -50.64
C SER A 95 -18.29 42.58 -52.01
N ASN A 96 -16.97 42.77 -52.06
CA ASN A 96 -16.20 42.67 -53.30
C ASN A 96 -15.79 41.21 -53.58
N GLN A 97 -16.70 40.46 -54.20
CA GLN A 97 -16.51 39.04 -54.48
C GLN A 97 -15.36 38.75 -55.46
N GLY A 98 -15.02 39.71 -56.33
CA GLY A 98 -13.90 39.59 -57.26
C GLY A 98 -12.57 39.47 -56.52
N VAL A 99 -12.34 40.33 -55.51
CA VAL A 99 -11.14 40.28 -54.67
C VAL A 99 -11.10 39.02 -53.81
N ILE A 100 -12.23 38.61 -53.21
CA ILE A 100 -12.31 37.39 -52.39
C ILE A 100 -11.95 36.16 -53.22
N THR A 101 -12.60 35.97 -54.38
CA THR A 101 -12.36 34.84 -55.29
C THR A 101 -10.89 34.78 -55.73
N LYS A 102 -10.31 35.94 -56.02
CA LYS A 102 -8.91 36.05 -56.41
C LYS A 102 -7.96 35.65 -55.27
N LEU A 103 -8.21 36.09 -54.04
CA LEU A 103 -7.42 35.70 -52.87
C LEU A 103 -7.57 34.21 -52.54
N THR A 104 -8.77 33.63 -52.70
CA THR A 104 -9.00 32.19 -52.51
C THR A 104 -8.18 31.33 -53.47
N ALA A 105 -7.94 31.81 -54.70
CA ALA A 105 -7.12 31.13 -55.69
C ALA A 105 -5.60 31.12 -55.36
N GLN A 106 -5.16 31.92 -54.39
CA GLN A 106 -3.77 31.94 -53.93
C GLN A 106 -3.52 30.89 -52.83
N SER A 107 -2.26 30.47 -52.66
CA SER A 107 -1.82 29.53 -51.60
C SER A 107 -1.83 30.14 -50.18
N PHE A 108 -2.79 31.01 -49.88
CA PHE A 108 -2.96 31.68 -48.60
C PHE A 108 -3.88 30.86 -47.69
N ARG A 109 -3.37 30.45 -46.53
CA ARG A 109 -4.12 29.64 -45.56
C ARG A 109 -4.00 30.19 -44.15
N LEU A 110 -5.05 30.00 -43.36
CA LEU A 110 -5.23 30.52 -42.01
C LEU A 110 -5.48 29.37 -41.04
N ASN A 111 -4.84 29.38 -39.88
CA ASN A 111 -5.19 28.46 -38.81
C ASN A 111 -6.53 28.86 -38.14
N LEU A 112 -7.13 27.93 -37.40
CA LEU A 112 -8.42 28.15 -36.76
C LEU A 112 -8.38 29.28 -35.72
N THR A 113 -7.26 29.48 -35.03
CA THR A 113 -7.07 30.56 -34.05
C THR A 113 -7.22 31.93 -34.67
N THR A 114 -6.61 32.17 -35.83
CA THR A 114 -6.73 33.44 -36.55
C THR A 114 -8.17 33.65 -37.02
N ILE A 115 -8.81 32.60 -37.56
CA ILE A 115 -10.21 32.68 -38.00
C ILE A 115 -11.13 33.00 -36.82
N TYR A 116 -10.95 32.34 -35.67
CA TYR A 116 -11.72 32.60 -34.46
C TYR A 116 -11.53 34.03 -33.95
N ASN A 117 -10.30 34.55 -33.97
CA ASN A 117 -10.03 35.93 -33.56
C ASN A 117 -10.77 36.95 -34.44
N CYS A 118 -10.77 36.76 -35.76
CA CYS A 118 -11.54 37.61 -36.68
C CYS A 118 -13.04 37.47 -36.44
N PHE A 119 -13.54 36.26 -36.24
CA PHE A 119 -14.95 36.01 -35.95
C PHE A 119 -15.41 36.65 -34.64
N ARG A 120 -14.58 36.58 -33.58
CA ARG A 120 -14.94 37.06 -32.23
C ARG A 120 -15.14 38.58 -32.16
N GLU A 121 -14.57 39.36 -33.08
CA GLU A 121 -14.72 40.82 -33.08
C GLU A 121 -16.19 41.23 -33.31
N ASP A 122 -16.81 40.69 -34.36
CA ASP A 122 -18.15 41.11 -34.82
C ASP A 122 -19.21 39.97 -34.74
N TYR A 123 -18.78 38.75 -34.42
CA TYR A 123 -19.60 37.52 -34.43
C TYR A 123 -20.35 37.27 -35.75
N ASP A 124 -19.73 37.68 -36.86
CA ASP A 124 -20.30 37.56 -38.20
C ASP A 124 -20.17 36.13 -38.73
N LEU A 125 -21.31 35.43 -38.84
CA LEU A 125 -21.39 34.06 -39.33
C LEU A 125 -21.07 33.95 -40.83
N GLY A 126 -21.34 34.99 -41.62
CA GLY A 126 -21.00 35.04 -43.03
C GLY A 126 -19.49 35.15 -43.24
N LEU A 127 -18.83 35.99 -42.44
CA LEU A 127 -17.37 36.09 -42.44
C LEU A 127 -16.73 34.75 -42.02
N LEU A 128 -17.24 34.12 -40.96
CA LEU A 128 -16.75 32.82 -40.51
C LEU A 128 -16.84 31.76 -41.61
N ALA A 129 -17.97 31.70 -42.34
CA ALA A 129 -18.17 30.75 -43.43
C ALA A 129 -17.13 30.96 -44.55
N ILE A 130 -16.92 32.21 -44.98
CA ILE A 130 -15.95 32.54 -46.04
C ILE A 130 -14.53 32.18 -45.62
N LEU A 131 -14.14 32.53 -44.39
CA LEU A 131 -12.81 32.23 -43.86
C LEU A 131 -12.59 30.72 -43.74
N ARG A 132 -13.57 29.97 -43.24
CA ARG A 132 -13.51 28.51 -43.14
C ARG A 132 -13.39 27.85 -44.51
N ASP A 133 -14.28 28.18 -45.44
CA ASP A 133 -14.41 27.45 -46.70
C ASP A 133 -13.30 27.79 -47.70
N GLY A 134 -12.88 29.06 -47.72
CA GLY A 134 -11.87 29.55 -48.66
C GLY A 134 -10.43 29.48 -48.16
N PHE A 135 -10.21 29.59 -46.85
CA PHE A 135 -8.88 29.93 -46.33
C PHE A 135 -8.39 29.06 -45.16
N LEU A 136 -9.21 28.20 -44.56
CA LEU A 136 -8.76 27.35 -43.45
C LEU A 136 -7.65 26.38 -43.89
N ASP A 137 -6.55 26.36 -43.14
CA ASP A 137 -5.53 25.33 -43.23
C ASP A 137 -6.02 24.04 -42.56
N LYS A 138 -6.44 23.08 -43.39
CA LYS A 138 -6.96 21.78 -42.94
C LYS A 138 -5.89 20.87 -42.34
N ASN A 139 -4.61 21.15 -42.58
CA ASN A 139 -3.49 20.34 -42.09
C ASN A 139 -3.03 20.78 -40.69
N ALA A 140 -3.40 21.98 -40.26
CA ALA A 140 -3.07 22.48 -38.94
C ALA A 140 -4.02 21.87 -37.91
N ARG A 141 -3.48 21.15 -36.92
CA ARG A 141 -4.28 20.62 -35.81
C ARG A 141 -4.89 21.80 -35.03
N PRO A 142 -6.22 21.86 -34.88
CA PRO A 142 -6.87 22.96 -34.18
C PRO A 142 -6.61 22.90 -32.67
N ASP A 143 -6.49 24.07 -32.04
CA ASP A 143 -6.34 24.20 -30.61
C ASP A 143 -7.67 23.86 -29.90
N PRO A 144 -7.70 22.91 -28.95
CA PRO A 144 -8.89 22.53 -28.19
C PRO A 144 -9.61 23.71 -27.53
N GLN A 145 -8.89 24.68 -26.97
CA GLN A 145 -9.49 25.83 -26.29
C GLN A 145 -10.22 26.75 -27.27
N ILE A 146 -9.67 26.89 -28.48
CA ILE A 146 -10.28 27.69 -29.55
C ILE A 146 -11.54 27.01 -30.07
N ILE A 147 -11.50 25.68 -30.26
CA ILE A 147 -12.68 24.91 -30.65
C ILE A 147 -13.76 25.05 -29.59
N ASN A 148 -13.42 24.86 -28.31
CA ASN A 148 -14.35 24.98 -27.21
C ASN A 148 -15.07 26.34 -27.18
N ALA A 149 -14.29 27.43 -27.26
CA ALA A 149 -14.82 28.79 -27.24
C ALA A 149 -15.68 29.11 -28.48
N LEU A 150 -15.25 28.63 -29.66
CA LEU A 150 -16.01 28.76 -30.90
C LEU A 150 -17.34 27.99 -30.82
N LEU A 151 -17.32 26.73 -30.36
CA LEU A 151 -18.52 25.90 -30.22
C LEU A 151 -19.54 26.52 -29.26
N ARG A 152 -19.12 27.01 -28.09
CA ARG A 152 -20.00 27.74 -27.15
C ARG A 152 -20.67 28.95 -27.81
N THR A 153 -19.88 29.72 -28.55
CA THR A 153 -20.37 30.92 -29.24
C THR A 153 -21.36 30.57 -30.35
N LEU A 154 -21.09 29.51 -31.11
CA LEU A 154 -21.99 29.06 -32.18
C LEU A 154 -23.29 28.46 -31.63
N ALA A 155 -23.21 27.68 -30.54
CA ALA A 155 -24.38 27.11 -29.88
C ALA A 155 -25.32 28.19 -29.34
N THR A 156 -24.78 29.19 -28.62
CA THR A 156 -25.58 30.32 -28.11
C THR A 156 -26.22 31.18 -29.21
N LYS A 157 -25.67 31.14 -30.43
CA LYS A 157 -26.22 31.82 -31.62
C LYS A 157 -27.09 30.91 -32.49
N ASN A 158 -27.36 29.68 -32.07
CA ASN A 158 -28.08 28.66 -32.84
C ASN A 158 -27.50 28.41 -34.26
N ALA A 159 -26.19 28.60 -34.42
CA ALA A 159 -25.49 28.50 -35.70
C ALA A 159 -25.06 27.07 -36.02
N PHE A 160 -26.00 26.11 -36.00
CA PHE A 160 -25.72 24.68 -36.18
C PHE A 160 -25.08 24.34 -37.52
N ASP A 161 -25.40 25.05 -38.60
CA ASP A 161 -24.77 24.85 -39.91
C ASP A 161 -23.26 25.12 -39.88
N GLN A 162 -22.80 26.04 -39.02
CA GLN A 162 -21.38 26.32 -38.85
C GLN A 162 -20.69 25.21 -38.04
N ILE A 163 -21.38 24.68 -37.03
CA ILE A 163 -20.92 23.52 -36.24
C ILE A 163 -20.81 22.29 -37.16
N GLU A 164 -21.81 22.06 -38.02
CA GLU A 164 -21.83 20.98 -39.01
C GLU A 164 -20.63 21.01 -39.95
N ALA A 165 -20.34 22.19 -40.49
CA ALA A 165 -19.24 22.36 -41.41
C ALA A 165 -17.88 22.20 -40.71
N LEU A 166 -17.74 22.62 -39.45
CA LEU A 166 -16.55 22.37 -38.65
C LEU A 166 -16.41 20.88 -38.30
N PHE A 167 -17.50 20.22 -37.94
CA PHE A 167 -17.55 18.79 -37.65
C PHE A 167 -17.13 17.96 -38.87
N SER A 168 -17.52 18.37 -40.07
CA SER A 168 -17.12 17.72 -41.32
C SER A 168 -15.61 17.79 -41.60
N LEU A 169 -14.92 18.78 -41.02
CA LEU A 169 -13.48 18.99 -41.20
C LEU A 169 -12.65 18.37 -40.06
N TYR A 170 -13.13 18.48 -38.83
CA TYR A 170 -12.41 18.06 -37.61
C TYR A 170 -13.32 17.21 -36.69
N PRO A 171 -13.86 16.08 -37.17
CA PRO A 171 -14.91 15.35 -36.45
C PRO A 171 -14.48 14.87 -35.07
N GLU A 172 -13.25 14.38 -34.93
CA GLU A 172 -12.70 13.89 -33.65
C GLU A 172 -12.55 15.01 -32.62
N GLN A 173 -11.94 16.14 -33.03
CA GLN A 173 -11.69 17.26 -32.13
C GLN A 173 -12.98 17.96 -31.72
N ILE A 174 -13.90 18.14 -32.68
CA ILE A 174 -15.21 18.74 -32.41
C ILE A 174 -16.03 17.84 -31.49
N LEU A 175 -16.06 16.54 -31.73
CA LEU A 175 -16.80 15.60 -30.89
C LEU A 175 -16.26 15.57 -29.45
N GLY A 176 -14.93 15.53 -29.29
CA GLY A 176 -14.29 15.58 -27.97
C GLY A 176 -14.67 16.83 -27.18
N GLU A 177 -14.65 18.00 -27.83
CA GLU A 177 -15.07 19.25 -27.18
C GLU A 177 -16.57 19.34 -26.93
N ILE A 178 -17.41 18.82 -27.82
CA ILE A 178 -18.85 18.74 -27.57
C ILE A 178 -19.12 17.88 -26.32
N PHE A 179 -18.42 16.76 -26.15
CA PHE A 179 -18.60 15.89 -24.99
C PHE A 179 -18.18 16.57 -23.67
N THR A 180 -17.11 17.36 -23.68
CA THR A 180 -16.69 18.12 -22.49
C THR A 180 -17.63 19.28 -22.16
N LEU A 181 -18.31 19.84 -23.17
CA LEU A 181 -19.24 20.95 -23.01
C LEU A 181 -20.63 20.54 -22.53
N ILE A 182 -21.00 19.26 -22.65
CA ILE A 182 -22.24 18.74 -22.10
C ILE A 182 -22.06 18.60 -20.58
N ASP A 183 -22.39 19.68 -19.88
CA ASP A 183 -22.44 19.78 -18.41
C ASP A 183 -23.85 20.22 -17.97
N GLU A 184 -24.30 19.75 -16.79
CA GLU A 184 -25.62 20.09 -16.24
C GLU A 184 -25.80 21.59 -15.98
N LYS A 185 -24.71 22.35 -15.94
CA LYS A 185 -24.70 23.80 -15.67
C LYS A 185 -24.52 24.67 -16.91
N ASP A 186 -24.18 24.10 -18.07
CA ASP A 186 -23.99 24.87 -19.29
C ASP A 186 -25.33 24.98 -20.04
N ALA A 187 -25.74 26.23 -20.33
CA ALA A 187 -26.97 26.51 -21.06
C ALA A 187 -26.94 25.91 -22.49
N SER A 188 -25.75 25.71 -23.05
CA SER A 188 -25.54 25.16 -24.41
C SER A 188 -25.63 23.62 -24.49
N SER A 189 -25.77 22.93 -23.36
CA SER A 189 -25.82 21.46 -23.32
C SER A 189 -27.02 20.88 -24.08
N ALA A 190 -28.17 21.55 -24.05
CA ALA A 190 -29.37 21.08 -24.74
C ALA A 190 -29.17 21.13 -26.28
N GLU A 191 -28.55 22.21 -26.76
CA GLU A 191 -28.25 22.47 -28.16
C GLU A 191 -27.26 21.43 -28.69
N PHE A 192 -26.22 21.10 -27.91
CA PHE A 192 -25.28 20.06 -28.29
C PHE A 192 -25.91 18.67 -28.34
N LEU A 193 -26.82 18.33 -27.41
CA LEU A 193 -27.58 17.07 -27.48
C LEU A 193 -28.50 17.00 -28.71
N VAL A 194 -29.14 18.12 -29.08
CA VAL A 194 -29.93 18.23 -30.31
C VAL A 194 -29.04 17.99 -31.52
N PHE A 195 -27.88 18.66 -31.59
CA PHE A 195 -26.90 18.45 -32.67
C PHE A 195 -26.47 16.98 -32.74
N LEU A 196 -26.07 16.36 -31.63
CA LEU A 196 -25.65 14.95 -31.61
C LEU A 196 -26.78 13.99 -32.01
N THR A 197 -28.04 14.33 -31.72
CA THR A 197 -29.21 13.55 -32.17
C THR A 197 -29.28 13.51 -33.69
N THR A 198 -28.98 14.62 -34.38
CA THR A 198 -28.89 14.64 -35.86
C THR A 198 -27.70 13.83 -36.41
N LYS A 199 -26.73 13.49 -35.55
CA LYS A 199 -25.53 12.71 -35.89
C LYS A 199 -25.60 11.24 -35.51
N LYS A 200 -26.75 10.74 -35.07
CA LYS A 200 -26.91 9.36 -34.60
C LYS A 200 -26.25 8.33 -35.51
N GLU A 201 -26.62 8.30 -36.80
CA GLU A 201 -26.08 7.34 -37.77
C GLU A 201 -24.56 7.51 -37.99
N TRP A 202 -24.09 8.76 -37.99
CA TRP A 202 -22.66 9.06 -38.12
C TRP A 202 -21.88 8.53 -36.92
N LEU A 203 -22.39 8.74 -35.68
CA LEU A 203 -21.76 8.27 -34.45
C LEU A 203 -21.63 6.74 -34.45
N ILE A 204 -22.69 6.04 -34.90
CA ILE A 204 -22.72 4.58 -35.03
C ILE A 204 -21.66 4.11 -36.05
N ALA A 205 -21.65 4.69 -37.24
CA ALA A 205 -20.70 4.35 -38.30
C ALA A 205 -19.24 4.64 -37.89
N ASN A 206 -19.02 5.69 -37.10
CA ASN A 206 -17.71 6.15 -36.64
C ASN A 206 -17.45 5.83 -35.17
N ARG A 207 -17.94 4.67 -34.69
CA ARG A 207 -17.88 4.25 -33.28
C ARG A 207 -16.50 4.36 -32.63
N LYS A 208 -15.42 4.21 -33.40
CA LYS A 208 -14.04 4.31 -32.89
C LYS A 208 -13.78 5.74 -32.39
N ILE A 209 -14.07 6.73 -33.23
CA ILE A 209 -13.93 8.16 -32.90
C ILE A 209 -14.82 8.52 -31.70
N THR A 210 -16.05 8.01 -31.67
CA THR A 210 -16.97 8.22 -30.54
C THR A 210 -16.41 7.67 -29.23
N ASN A 211 -15.83 6.47 -29.24
CA ASN A 211 -15.19 5.89 -28.06
C ASN A 211 -13.93 6.61 -27.63
N ASP A 212 -13.12 7.09 -28.58
CA ASP A 212 -11.91 7.85 -28.30
C ASP A 212 -12.24 9.21 -27.64
N ALA A 213 -13.33 9.86 -28.04
CA ALA A 213 -13.84 11.08 -27.41
C ALA A 213 -14.42 10.85 -26.00
N LEU A 214 -14.85 9.63 -25.67
CA LEU A 214 -15.56 9.30 -24.42
C LEU A 214 -14.63 8.99 -23.24
N GLN A 215 -13.32 8.83 -23.47
CA GLN A 215 -12.40 8.09 -22.59
C GLN A 215 -12.35 8.51 -21.11
N GLU A 216 -12.79 9.71 -20.70
CA GLU A 216 -12.80 10.13 -19.29
C GLU A 216 -14.11 10.81 -18.86
N GLN A 217 -15.16 10.74 -19.68
CA GLN A 217 -16.40 11.44 -19.40
C GLN A 217 -17.18 10.78 -18.26
N THR A 218 -17.79 11.59 -17.40
CA THR A 218 -18.61 11.13 -16.27
C THR A 218 -19.98 11.80 -16.21
N ASN A 219 -20.31 12.64 -17.19
CA ASN A 219 -21.60 13.31 -17.26
C ASN A 219 -22.73 12.29 -17.50
N GLU A 220 -23.70 12.25 -16.58
CA GLU A 220 -24.79 11.28 -16.62
C GLU A 220 -25.68 11.45 -17.86
N THR A 221 -25.99 12.70 -18.22
CA THR A 221 -26.82 13.01 -19.40
C THR A 221 -26.17 12.53 -20.70
N LEU A 222 -24.89 12.85 -20.91
CA LEU A 222 -24.14 12.41 -22.08
C LEU A 222 -24.05 10.88 -22.16
N ILE A 223 -23.66 10.22 -21.06
CA ILE A 223 -23.47 8.77 -21.05
C ILE A 223 -24.82 8.06 -21.30
N ASN A 224 -25.91 8.54 -20.70
CA ASN A 224 -27.24 8.00 -20.94
C ASN A 224 -27.67 8.17 -22.40
N PHE A 225 -27.50 9.36 -22.95
CA PHE A 225 -27.78 9.64 -24.36
C PHE A 225 -27.01 8.71 -25.29
N LEU A 226 -25.71 8.51 -25.06
CA LEU A 226 -24.89 7.62 -25.88
C LEU A 226 -25.32 6.15 -25.71
N MET A 227 -25.63 5.69 -24.49
CA MET A 227 -26.14 4.32 -24.29
C MET A 227 -27.46 4.07 -25.04
N ASP A 228 -28.30 5.09 -25.23
CA ASP A 228 -29.54 5.01 -26.01
C ASP A 228 -29.27 4.94 -27.53
N ILE A 229 -28.19 5.57 -28.01
CA ILE A 229 -27.74 5.46 -29.41
C ILE A 229 -27.09 4.10 -29.70
N PHE A 230 -26.35 3.55 -28.73
CA PHE A 230 -25.60 2.30 -28.86
C PHE A 230 -26.19 1.18 -27.97
N PRO A 231 -27.42 0.71 -28.21
CA PRO A 231 -28.12 -0.20 -27.29
C PRO A 231 -27.42 -1.56 -27.07
N ASP A 232 -26.59 -1.97 -28.04
CA ASP A 232 -25.87 -3.26 -28.08
C ASP A 232 -24.50 -3.23 -27.38
N ALA A 233 -24.27 -2.24 -26.51
CA ALA A 233 -23.07 -2.15 -25.68
C ALA A 233 -21.72 -1.96 -26.40
N ASN A 234 -21.72 -1.27 -27.53
CA ASN A 234 -20.49 -0.98 -28.28
C ASN A 234 -19.67 0.23 -27.75
N LEU A 235 -20.04 0.78 -26.57
CA LEU A 235 -19.35 1.93 -25.96
C LEU A 235 -18.35 1.49 -24.89
N LYS A 236 -17.11 1.98 -24.96
CA LYS A 236 -16.05 1.73 -23.97
C LYS A 236 -16.20 2.66 -22.76
N LEU A 237 -16.97 2.21 -21.77
CA LEU A 237 -17.32 2.97 -20.55
C LEU A 237 -16.49 2.57 -19.31
N ASP A 238 -15.47 1.73 -19.46
CA ASP A 238 -14.65 1.23 -18.35
C ASP A 238 -13.87 2.35 -17.65
N ASN A 239 -13.27 3.27 -18.42
CA ASN A 239 -12.59 4.43 -17.85
C ASN A 239 -13.58 5.40 -17.19
N SER A 240 -14.73 5.69 -17.81
CA SER A 240 -15.81 6.48 -17.20
C SER A 240 -16.23 5.92 -15.85
N LEU A 241 -16.42 4.60 -15.76
CA LEU A 241 -16.73 3.92 -14.51
C LEU A 241 -15.60 4.06 -13.48
N ILE A 242 -14.34 3.91 -13.89
CA ILE A 242 -13.17 4.15 -13.03
C ILE A 242 -13.14 5.58 -12.49
N HIS A 243 -13.44 6.58 -13.33
CA HIS A 243 -13.51 7.98 -12.91
C HIS A 243 -14.65 8.21 -11.91
N LEU A 244 -15.83 7.64 -12.15
CA LEU A 244 -16.96 7.70 -11.20
C LEU A 244 -16.60 7.08 -9.83
N ILE A 245 -15.91 5.92 -9.83
CA ILE A 245 -15.46 5.25 -8.61
C ILE A 245 -14.43 6.10 -7.85
N ASN A 246 -13.59 6.86 -8.56
CA ASN A 246 -12.58 7.75 -7.98
C ASN A 246 -13.14 9.10 -7.52
N GLY A 247 -14.32 9.49 -7.99
CA GLY A 247 -14.93 10.79 -7.74
C GLY A 247 -15.26 11.04 -6.26
N PRO A 248 -15.30 12.33 -5.84
CA PRO A 248 -15.60 12.69 -4.46
C PRO A 248 -17.08 12.47 -4.08
N SER A 249 -17.99 12.54 -5.05
CA SER A 249 -19.43 12.29 -4.89
C SER A 249 -19.84 11.02 -5.64
N ARG A 250 -20.65 10.18 -4.97
CA ARG A 250 -21.06 8.89 -5.52
C ARG A 250 -22.31 9.04 -6.37
N ASN A 251 -22.22 8.74 -7.67
CA ASN A 251 -23.39 8.60 -8.55
C ASN A 251 -23.76 7.11 -8.71
N VAL A 252 -24.53 6.58 -7.74
CA VAL A 252 -24.95 5.17 -7.73
C VAL A 252 -25.81 4.80 -8.93
N SER A 253 -26.66 5.73 -9.39
CA SER A 253 -27.56 5.53 -10.53
C SER A 253 -26.76 5.21 -11.79
N LEU A 254 -25.82 6.12 -12.13
CA LEU A 254 -24.99 5.99 -13.31
C LEU A 254 -24.04 4.79 -13.21
N GLU A 255 -23.40 4.56 -12.05
CA GLU A 255 -22.58 3.36 -11.79
C GLU A 255 -23.36 2.07 -12.15
N ASN A 256 -24.60 1.96 -11.67
CA ASN A 256 -25.44 0.80 -11.89
C ASN A 256 -25.88 0.65 -13.35
N ARG A 257 -26.17 1.76 -14.05
CA ARG A 257 -26.52 1.73 -15.47
C ARG A 257 -25.35 1.30 -16.33
N ILE A 258 -24.15 1.85 -16.09
CA ILE A 258 -22.94 1.46 -16.82
C ILE A 258 -22.64 -0.02 -16.61
N LEU A 259 -22.69 -0.52 -15.37
CA LEU A 259 -22.47 -1.94 -15.09
C LEU A 259 -23.46 -2.83 -15.84
N LYS A 260 -24.76 -2.48 -15.85
CA LYS A 260 -25.79 -3.23 -16.58
C LYS A 260 -25.57 -3.17 -18.09
N TYR A 261 -25.11 -2.03 -18.60
CA TYR A 261 -24.80 -1.84 -20.01
C TYR A 261 -23.60 -2.71 -20.43
N MET A 262 -22.52 -2.71 -19.64
CA MET A 262 -21.34 -3.56 -19.88
C MET A 262 -21.66 -5.06 -19.92
N GLN A 263 -22.75 -5.51 -19.28
CA GLN A 263 -23.16 -6.92 -19.35
C GLN A 263 -23.64 -7.36 -20.72
N LYS A 264 -24.10 -6.44 -21.55
CA LYS A 264 -24.53 -6.74 -22.92
C LYS A 264 -23.35 -6.83 -23.89
N MET A 265 -22.14 -6.45 -23.46
CA MET A 265 -20.95 -6.51 -24.31
C MET A 265 -20.58 -7.96 -24.63
N ASP A 266 -20.06 -8.16 -25.83
CA ASP A 266 -19.40 -9.41 -26.20
C ASP A 266 -18.27 -9.71 -25.22
N LYS A 267 -18.30 -10.91 -24.64
CA LYS A 267 -17.37 -11.39 -23.61
C LYS A 267 -16.02 -11.80 -24.20
N THR A 268 -15.38 -10.89 -24.91
CA THR A 268 -14.06 -11.04 -25.52
C THR A 268 -12.94 -10.93 -24.49
N GLU A 269 -11.70 -11.24 -24.89
CA GLU A 269 -10.52 -11.06 -24.04
C GLU A 269 -10.35 -9.59 -23.60
N ASP A 270 -10.51 -8.64 -24.52
CA ASP A 270 -10.41 -7.20 -24.25
C ASP A 270 -11.45 -6.75 -23.21
N PHE A 271 -12.68 -7.28 -23.27
CA PHE A 271 -13.71 -7.01 -22.27
C PHE A 271 -13.23 -7.39 -20.87
N TYR A 272 -12.70 -8.61 -20.72
CA TYR A 272 -12.24 -9.08 -19.42
C TYR A 272 -11.01 -8.35 -18.93
N GLN A 273 -10.03 -8.04 -19.78
CA GLN A 273 -8.87 -7.23 -19.39
C GLN A 273 -9.27 -5.85 -18.86
N ASN A 274 -10.28 -5.21 -19.46
CA ASN A 274 -10.79 -3.94 -18.95
C ASN A 274 -11.58 -4.14 -17.65
N LEU A 275 -12.38 -5.20 -17.53
CA LEU A 275 -13.09 -5.53 -16.30
C LEU A 275 -12.12 -5.80 -15.13
N GLU A 276 -10.99 -6.46 -15.37
CA GLU A 276 -9.92 -6.69 -14.39
C GLU A 276 -9.34 -5.37 -13.85
N LYS A 277 -9.12 -4.37 -14.72
CA LYS A 277 -8.67 -3.02 -14.33
C LYS A 277 -9.72 -2.34 -13.44
N VAL A 278 -11.00 -2.43 -13.82
CA VAL A 278 -12.12 -1.87 -13.03
C VAL A 278 -12.16 -2.53 -11.66
N ILE A 279 -12.15 -3.87 -11.57
CA ILE A 279 -12.19 -4.62 -10.30
C ILE A 279 -11.01 -4.24 -9.41
N SER A 280 -9.81 -4.17 -9.97
CA SER A 280 -8.60 -3.78 -9.22
C SER A 280 -8.76 -2.39 -8.60
N ARG A 281 -9.34 -1.44 -9.34
CA ARG A 281 -9.61 -0.08 -8.85
C ARG A 281 -10.73 -0.03 -7.81
N VAL A 282 -11.82 -0.78 -8.02
CA VAL A 282 -12.94 -0.90 -7.09
C VAL A 282 -12.47 -1.43 -5.73
N LEU A 283 -11.68 -2.50 -5.73
CA LEU A 283 -11.13 -3.09 -4.51
C LEU A 283 -10.12 -2.15 -3.83
N TYR A 284 -9.29 -1.43 -4.60
CA TYR A 284 -8.35 -0.44 -4.06
C TYR A 284 -9.08 0.69 -3.32
N ARG A 285 -10.22 1.14 -3.87
CA ARG A 285 -11.12 2.12 -3.23
C ARG A 285 -12.01 1.52 -2.13
N LYS A 286 -11.84 0.24 -1.79
CA LYS A 286 -12.63 -0.51 -0.78
C LYS A 286 -14.13 -0.53 -1.07
N ARG A 287 -14.53 -0.40 -2.34
CA ARG A 287 -15.93 -0.41 -2.81
C ARG A 287 -16.41 -1.85 -3.01
N LEU A 288 -16.46 -2.62 -1.92
CA LEU A 288 -16.77 -4.06 -1.96
C LEU A 288 -18.19 -4.35 -2.50
N ASP A 289 -19.12 -3.40 -2.34
CA ASP A 289 -20.48 -3.46 -2.87
C ASP A 289 -20.50 -3.47 -4.41
N VAL A 290 -19.66 -2.65 -5.04
CA VAL A 290 -19.51 -2.61 -6.49
C VAL A 290 -18.79 -3.86 -7.00
N ALA A 291 -17.75 -4.32 -6.28
CA ALA A 291 -17.04 -5.54 -6.64
C ALA A 291 -17.96 -6.77 -6.59
N GLU A 292 -18.77 -6.88 -5.53
CA GLU A 292 -19.77 -7.94 -5.38
C GLU A 292 -20.74 -7.95 -6.56
N LYS A 293 -21.27 -6.79 -6.95
CA LYS A 293 -22.15 -6.68 -8.11
C LYS A 293 -21.47 -7.11 -9.41
N ILE A 294 -20.22 -6.71 -9.65
CA ILE A 294 -19.46 -7.14 -10.82
C ILE A 294 -19.32 -8.67 -10.86
N PHE A 295 -19.03 -9.30 -9.72
CA PHE A 295 -18.87 -10.74 -9.65
C PHE A 295 -20.20 -11.51 -9.76
N GLN A 296 -21.30 -10.98 -9.22
CA GLN A 296 -22.64 -11.56 -9.39
C GLN A 296 -23.04 -11.64 -10.86
N GLU A 297 -22.73 -10.60 -11.63
CA GLU A 297 -23.06 -10.53 -13.05
C GLU A 297 -22.03 -11.27 -13.94
N ASN A 298 -20.86 -11.64 -13.40
CA ASN A 298 -19.82 -12.39 -14.10
C ASN A 298 -19.31 -13.57 -13.24
N PRO A 299 -20.15 -14.57 -12.93
CA PRO A 299 -19.83 -15.61 -11.94
C PRO A 299 -18.66 -16.53 -12.34
N SER A 300 -18.35 -16.64 -13.63
CA SER A 300 -17.24 -17.46 -14.14
C SER A 300 -15.90 -16.71 -14.18
N LEU A 301 -15.86 -15.40 -13.87
CA LEU A 301 -14.66 -14.58 -14.02
C LEU A 301 -13.47 -15.09 -13.20
N LEU A 302 -13.64 -15.20 -11.87
CA LEU A 302 -12.55 -15.63 -10.99
C LEU A 302 -12.15 -17.10 -11.20
N PRO A 303 -13.09 -18.05 -11.39
CA PRO A 303 -12.74 -19.44 -11.69
C PRO A 303 -11.95 -19.63 -12.99
N THR A 304 -12.29 -18.87 -14.05
CA THR A 304 -11.62 -18.97 -15.35
C THR A 304 -10.30 -18.21 -15.39
N ARG A 305 -10.20 -17.09 -14.66
CA ARG A 305 -9.02 -16.22 -14.64
C ARG A 305 -8.19 -16.39 -13.39
N LYS A 306 -7.67 -17.62 -13.22
CA LYS A 306 -6.96 -18.05 -12.01
C LYS A 306 -5.79 -17.13 -11.65
N ALA A 307 -4.97 -16.72 -12.60
CA ALA A 307 -3.81 -15.85 -12.33
C ALA A 307 -4.23 -14.48 -11.76
N PHE A 308 -5.27 -13.87 -12.34
CA PHE A 308 -5.85 -12.62 -11.84
C PHE A 308 -6.46 -12.80 -10.44
N ALA A 309 -7.27 -13.85 -10.24
CA ALA A 309 -7.90 -14.15 -8.96
C ALA A 309 -6.86 -14.41 -7.84
N SER A 310 -5.82 -15.19 -8.11
CA SER A 310 -4.69 -15.43 -7.21
C SER A 310 -3.94 -14.13 -6.88
N GLY A 311 -3.70 -13.29 -7.89
CA GLY A 311 -3.09 -11.97 -7.71
C GLY A 311 -3.91 -11.06 -6.80
N LEU A 312 -5.24 -11.03 -6.97
CA LEU A 312 -6.13 -10.27 -6.09
C LEU A 312 -6.10 -10.82 -4.65
N LEU A 313 -6.23 -12.14 -4.47
CA LEU A 313 -6.17 -12.74 -3.14
C LEU A 313 -4.83 -12.43 -2.46
N TYR A 314 -3.72 -12.42 -3.20
CA TYR A 314 -2.40 -12.06 -2.68
C TYR A 314 -2.34 -10.60 -2.19
N VAL A 315 -2.74 -9.66 -3.06
CA VAL A 315 -2.78 -8.22 -2.74
C VAL A 315 -3.66 -7.95 -1.52
N TYR A 316 -4.78 -8.66 -1.41
CA TYR A 316 -5.77 -8.49 -0.35
C TYR A 316 -5.68 -9.55 0.77
N SER A 317 -4.58 -10.29 0.89
CA SER A 317 -4.39 -11.38 1.86
C SER A 317 -4.51 -10.96 3.34
N ARG A 318 -4.50 -9.65 3.63
CA ARG A 318 -4.72 -9.07 4.96
C ARG A 318 -6.12 -8.49 5.16
N SER A 319 -6.95 -8.49 4.13
CA SER A 319 -8.31 -7.94 4.15
C SER A 319 -9.33 -9.08 4.16
N ALA A 320 -9.73 -9.52 5.36
CA ALA A 320 -10.70 -10.61 5.53
C ALA A 320 -11.98 -10.41 4.69
N LYS A 321 -12.50 -9.18 4.61
CA LYS A 321 -13.72 -8.89 3.82
C LYS A 321 -13.49 -9.03 2.32
N ALA A 322 -12.34 -8.58 1.81
CA ALA A 322 -12.05 -8.68 0.38
C ALA A 322 -11.72 -10.13 -0.01
N SER A 323 -10.92 -10.83 0.79
CA SER A 323 -10.64 -12.26 0.59
C SER A 323 -11.91 -13.10 0.62
N GLU A 324 -12.79 -12.89 1.61
CA GLU A 324 -14.08 -13.59 1.70
C GLU A 324 -14.95 -13.32 0.47
N LEU A 325 -15.01 -12.08 -0.02
CA LEU A 325 -15.72 -11.76 -1.25
C LEU A 325 -15.15 -12.51 -2.46
N LEU A 326 -13.84 -12.48 -2.65
CA LEU A 326 -13.19 -13.15 -3.78
C LEU A 326 -13.42 -14.68 -3.76
N LEU A 327 -13.28 -15.30 -2.59
CA LEU A 327 -13.51 -16.73 -2.40
C LEU A 327 -14.99 -17.11 -2.61
N LYS A 328 -15.93 -16.29 -2.11
CA LYS A 328 -17.37 -16.45 -2.34
C LYS A 328 -17.73 -16.52 -3.83
N PHE A 329 -17.00 -15.78 -4.67
CA PHE A 329 -17.21 -15.76 -6.12
C PHE A 329 -16.24 -16.66 -6.90
N GLY A 330 -15.65 -17.66 -6.25
CA GLY A 330 -14.94 -18.76 -6.92
C GLY A 330 -13.46 -18.50 -7.18
N ALA A 331 -12.83 -17.55 -6.51
CA ALA A 331 -11.37 -17.55 -6.41
C ALA A 331 -10.90 -18.82 -5.68
N ASP A 332 -9.79 -19.40 -6.14
CA ASP A 332 -9.25 -20.63 -5.58
C ASP A 332 -8.68 -20.38 -4.17
N SER A 333 -9.24 -21.05 -3.15
CA SER A 333 -8.71 -21.00 -1.78
C SER A 333 -7.31 -21.59 -1.64
N ASN A 334 -6.90 -22.42 -2.60
CA ASN A 334 -5.58 -23.04 -2.70
C ASN A 334 -4.67 -22.31 -3.70
N ALA A 335 -5.05 -21.09 -4.09
CA ALA A 335 -4.26 -20.24 -4.95
C ALA A 335 -2.82 -20.06 -4.42
N LYS A 336 -1.88 -20.15 -5.35
CA LYS A 336 -0.46 -19.83 -5.15
C LYS A 336 -0.11 -18.57 -5.95
N TYR A 337 0.73 -17.70 -5.38
CA TYR A 337 1.15 -16.44 -6.04
C TYR A 337 2.50 -16.56 -6.78
N SER A 338 3.42 -17.36 -6.23
CA SER A 338 4.62 -17.86 -6.90
C SER A 338 4.53 -19.38 -7.01
N GLU A 339 5.51 -20.07 -7.61
CA GLU A 339 5.43 -21.52 -7.88
C GLU A 339 5.00 -22.35 -6.65
N ASP A 340 5.21 -21.83 -5.43
CA ASP A 340 4.88 -22.58 -4.23
C ASP A 340 4.31 -21.84 -3.00
N LEU A 341 4.21 -20.50 -2.99
CA LEU A 341 3.68 -19.79 -1.81
C LEU A 341 2.15 -19.73 -1.82
N SER A 342 1.52 -20.38 -0.84
CA SER A 342 0.08 -20.31 -0.61
C SER A 342 -0.36 -18.90 -0.21
N VAL A 343 -1.46 -18.41 -0.78
CA VAL A 343 -1.95 -17.07 -0.43
C VAL A 343 -2.44 -16.97 1.02
N LEU A 344 -3.03 -18.05 1.57
CA LEU A 344 -3.42 -18.10 2.98
C LEU A 344 -2.18 -18.00 3.90
N GLU A 345 -1.13 -18.76 3.57
CA GLU A 345 0.14 -18.75 4.32
C GLU A 345 0.66 -17.32 4.48
N LYS A 346 0.64 -16.51 3.41
CA LYS A 346 1.03 -15.10 3.45
C LYS A 346 0.18 -14.26 4.42
N GLY A 347 -1.13 -14.52 4.46
CA GLY A 347 -2.07 -13.81 5.32
C GLY A 347 -1.84 -14.09 6.82
N ILE A 348 -1.45 -15.32 7.17
CA ILE A 348 -1.34 -15.77 8.56
C ILE A 348 0.09 -15.81 9.12
N SER A 349 1.13 -15.77 8.28
CA SER A 349 2.55 -15.92 8.71
C SER A 349 3.17 -14.68 9.35
N THR A 350 2.47 -13.54 9.34
CA THR A 350 3.03 -12.28 9.84
C THR A 350 3.05 -12.22 11.37
N THR A 351 4.24 -12.01 11.96
CA THR A 351 4.44 -11.98 13.41
C THR A 351 3.56 -10.94 14.12
N TYR A 352 3.39 -9.77 13.52
CA TYR A 352 2.64 -8.65 14.11
C TYR A 352 1.12 -8.69 13.88
N THR A 353 0.59 -9.69 13.17
CA THR A 353 -0.85 -9.81 13.00
C THR A 353 -1.46 -10.53 14.20
N PRO A 354 -2.48 -9.93 14.86
CA PRO A 354 -3.20 -10.55 15.98
C PRO A 354 -3.72 -11.96 15.65
N VAL A 355 -3.68 -12.87 16.61
CA VAL A 355 -4.15 -14.26 16.48
C VAL A 355 -5.61 -14.31 16.02
N LYS A 356 -6.47 -13.45 16.57
CA LYS A 356 -7.89 -13.34 16.19
C LYS A 356 -8.08 -12.98 14.72
N LYS A 357 -7.20 -12.14 14.15
CA LYS A 357 -7.25 -11.80 12.72
C LYS A 357 -6.78 -12.95 11.84
N LYS A 358 -5.72 -13.66 12.26
CA LYS A 358 -5.23 -14.87 11.60
C LYS A 358 -6.28 -15.97 11.62
N GLN A 359 -6.91 -16.21 12.78
CA GLN A 359 -7.99 -17.18 12.97
C GLN A 359 -9.17 -16.85 12.05
N ARG A 360 -9.64 -15.60 12.03
CA ARG A 360 -10.69 -15.18 11.12
C ARG A 360 -10.36 -15.46 9.65
N MET A 361 -9.11 -15.22 9.24
CA MET A 361 -8.67 -15.52 7.87
C MET A 361 -8.68 -17.02 7.59
N LEU A 362 -8.14 -17.83 8.50
CA LEU A 362 -8.17 -19.28 8.43
C LEU A 362 -9.62 -19.80 8.32
N ASP A 363 -10.54 -19.31 9.14
CA ASP A 363 -11.94 -19.72 9.14
C ASP A 363 -12.65 -19.38 7.82
N ILE A 364 -12.33 -18.22 7.22
CA ILE A 364 -12.81 -17.87 5.88
C ILE A 364 -12.31 -18.91 4.86
N TYR A 365 -11.00 -19.13 4.79
CA TYR A 365 -10.42 -20.04 3.80
C TYR A 365 -10.89 -21.50 4.00
N ARG A 366 -11.08 -21.95 5.24
CA ARG A 366 -11.64 -23.27 5.56
C ARG A 366 -13.06 -23.44 5.05
N ARG A 367 -13.93 -22.44 5.21
CA ARG A 367 -15.29 -22.46 4.64
C ARG A 367 -15.29 -22.59 3.11
N HIS A 368 -14.20 -22.21 2.46
CA HIS A 368 -14.03 -22.27 1.01
C HIS A 368 -13.15 -23.43 0.53
N GLY A 369 -12.80 -24.39 1.40
CA GLY A 369 -12.12 -25.63 0.98
C GLY A 369 -10.61 -25.53 0.83
N VAL A 370 -9.94 -24.69 1.63
CA VAL A 370 -8.47 -24.69 1.67
C VAL A 370 -7.94 -26.05 2.13
N ASP A 371 -6.94 -26.55 1.40
CA ASP A 371 -6.18 -27.75 1.71
C ASP A 371 -5.14 -27.42 2.78
N LEU A 372 -5.33 -27.95 3.97
CA LEU A 372 -4.39 -27.77 5.08
C LEU A 372 -3.18 -28.71 4.96
N ASN A 373 -3.22 -29.72 4.09
CA ASN A 373 -2.12 -30.66 3.90
C ASN A 373 -1.08 -30.20 2.88
N GLN A 374 -1.29 -29.05 2.23
CA GLN A 374 -0.30 -28.44 1.34
C GLN A 374 1.01 -28.15 2.08
N ARG A 375 2.14 -28.44 1.43
CA ARG A 375 3.48 -28.12 1.96
C ARG A 375 3.76 -26.62 1.87
N LEU A 376 4.38 -26.07 2.91
CA LEU A 376 4.85 -24.68 2.95
C LEU A 376 6.19 -24.55 2.23
N VAL A 377 6.42 -23.42 1.55
CA VAL A 377 7.61 -23.27 0.71
C VAL A 377 8.51 -22.07 1.02
N ASP A 378 8.12 -21.04 1.80
CA ASP A 378 9.14 -20.06 2.21
C ASP A 378 9.00 -19.25 3.52
N ALA A 379 10.15 -19.20 4.21
CA ALA A 379 10.70 -18.23 5.17
C ALA A 379 9.83 -17.59 6.30
N PRO A 380 10.36 -17.50 7.54
CA PRO A 380 11.78 -17.29 7.85
C PRO A 380 12.60 -18.59 7.84
N LYS A 381 13.85 -18.47 7.34
CA LYS A 381 14.88 -19.52 7.16
C LYS A 381 14.64 -20.79 8.01
N LYS A 382 14.59 -21.97 7.37
CA LYS A 382 14.53 -23.34 7.94
C LYS A 382 13.16 -23.95 8.28
N ARG A 383 12.06 -23.59 7.59
CA ARG A 383 10.70 -24.15 7.88
C ARG A 383 10.04 -24.89 6.70
N CYS A 384 10.80 -25.17 5.64
CA CYS A 384 10.32 -25.63 4.33
C CYS A 384 9.85 -27.10 4.28
N ASP A 385 9.85 -27.81 5.40
CA ASP A 385 9.48 -29.23 5.47
C ASP A 385 8.23 -29.45 6.35
N MET A 386 7.23 -28.58 6.34
CA MET A 386 5.96 -28.83 7.07
C MET A 386 4.73 -28.52 6.23
N THR A 387 3.60 -29.14 6.57
CA THR A 387 2.30 -28.79 5.98
C THR A 387 1.73 -27.54 6.65
N LEU A 388 0.78 -26.87 5.98
CA LEU A 388 0.03 -25.77 6.57
C LEU A 388 -0.62 -26.18 7.90
N LEU A 389 -1.20 -27.38 7.98
CA LEU A 389 -1.76 -27.97 9.20
C LEU A 389 -0.73 -28.07 10.32
N GLY A 390 0.49 -28.53 9.99
CA GLY A 390 1.64 -28.58 10.90
C GLY A 390 2.10 -27.21 11.40
N TYR A 391 1.83 -26.16 10.63
CA TYR A 391 2.21 -24.80 10.96
C TYR A 391 1.22 -24.07 11.87
N LEU A 392 -0.08 -24.37 11.77
CA LEU A 392 -1.13 -23.70 12.56
C LEU A 392 -0.87 -23.70 14.09
N PRO A 393 -0.35 -24.78 14.71
CA PRO A 393 0.02 -24.75 16.13
C PRO A 393 1.12 -23.73 16.47
N PHE A 394 2.05 -23.41 15.54
CA PHE A 394 3.07 -22.37 15.77
C PHE A 394 2.46 -20.97 15.90
N LEU A 395 1.28 -20.77 15.34
CA LEU A 395 0.58 -19.48 15.26
C LEU A 395 -0.53 -19.33 16.31
N ASN A 396 -0.66 -20.27 17.26
CA ASN A 396 -1.76 -20.33 18.23
C ASN A 396 -3.15 -20.42 17.58
N LEU A 397 -3.26 -20.98 16.37
CA LEU A 397 -4.52 -21.10 15.65
C LEU A 397 -5.22 -22.42 16.00
N LYS A 398 -6.55 -22.44 15.87
CA LYS A 398 -7.42 -23.58 16.18
C LYS A 398 -8.09 -24.10 14.92
N VAL A 399 -8.26 -25.42 14.87
CA VAL A 399 -9.00 -26.12 13.82
C VAL A 399 -9.99 -27.06 14.49
N ASP A 400 -11.19 -26.57 14.76
CA ASP A 400 -12.20 -27.37 15.46
C ASP A 400 -12.56 -28.63 14.66
N ASN A 401 -12.82 -29.71 15.41
CA ASN A 401 -13.21 -31.03 14.92
C ASN A 401 -12.24 -31.65 13.90
N ASN A 402 -10.93 -31.45 14.09
CA ASN A 402 -9.90 -32.01 13.21
C ASN A 402 -8.90 -32.86 14.02
N GLN A 403 -9.07 -34.19 13.93
CA GLN A 403 -8.23 -35.15 14.65
C GLN A 403 -6.75 -35.08 14.26
N ASP A 404 -6.45 -34.80 12.98
CA ASP A 404 -5.07 -34.65 12.50
C ASP A 404 -4.40 -33.44 13.15
N PHE A 405 -5.11 -32.30 13.21
CA PHE A 405 -4.65 -31.11 13.91
C PHE A 405 -4.46 -31.37 15.41
N ASP A 406 -5.41 -32.03 16.07
CA ASP A 406 -5.34 -32.32 17.51
C ASP A 406 -4.15 -33.25 17.84
N ALA A 407 -3.89 -34.26 16.99
CA ALA A 407 -2.75 -35.16 17.11
C ALA A 407 -1.41 -34.42 16.91
N ILE A 408 -1.28 -33.63 15.84
CA ILE A 408 -0.09 -32.81 15.58
C ILE A 408 0.15 -31.84 16.74
N LYS A 409 -0.91 -31.18 17.21
CA LYS A 409 -0.87 -30.23 18.32
C LYS A 409 -0.37 -30.93 19.58
N LEU A 410 -0.92 -32.09 19.96
CA LEU A 410 -0.49 -32.89 21.10
C LEU A 410 0.97 -33.32 20.99
N GLN A 411 1.36 -33.88 19.84
CA GLN A 411 2.72 -34.34 19.57
C GLN A 411 3.76 -33.21 19.72
N LYS A 412 3.44 -32.06 19.15
CA LYS A 412 4.30 -30.88 19.25
C LYS A 412 4.41 -30.38 20.69
N PHE A 413 3.31 -30.35 21.42
CA PHE A 413 3.33 -29.93 22.82
C PHE A 413 4.10 -30.91 23.70
N LEU A 414 3.97 -32.22 23.46
CA LEU A 414 4.74 -33.23 24.16
C LEU A 414 6.24 -33.04 23.94
N ALA A 415 6.65 -32.78 22.69
CA ALA A 415 8.04 -32.48 22.36
C ALA A 415 8.55 -31.21 23.07
N LEU A 416 7.74 -30.14 23.11
CA LEU A 416 8.11 -28.89 23.81
C LEU A 416 8.13 -29.06 25.34
N PHE A 417 7.19 -29.82 25.90
CA PHE A 417 7.10 -30.06 27.34
C PHE A 417 8.26 -30.95 27.84
N LEU A 418 8.71 -31.90 27.03
CA LEU A 418 9.82 -32.80 27.35
C LEU A 418 11.16 -32.34 26.78
N GLU A 419 11.20 -31.20 26.09
CA GLU A 419 12.40 -30.64 25.48
C GLU A 419 13.08 -31.60 24.48
N ILE A 420 12.27 -32.38 23.76
CA ILE A 420 12.75 -33.33 22.74
C ILE A 420 13.06 -32.56 21.45
N PRO A 421 14.33 -32.53 20.99
CA PRO A 421 14.69 -31.84 19.77
C PRO A 421 14.37 -32.68 18.51
N GLY A 422 14.30 -31.99 17.36
CA GLY A 422 14.25 -32.62 16.04
C GLY A 422 12.89 -32.53 15.36
N VAL A 423 12.44 -33.65 14.79
CA VAL A 423 11.21 -33.77 14.01
C VAL A 423 10.49 -35.06 14.34
N SER A 424 9.21 -35.12 13.98
CA SER A 424 8.35 -36.30 14.15
C SER A 424 7.21 -36.26 13.13
N HIS A 425 6.52 -37.37 12.93
CA HIS A 425 5.43 -37.46 11.97
C HIS A 425 4.08 -37.73 12.64
N SER A 426 2.99 -37.21 12.10
CA SER A 426 1.64 -37.59 12.52
C SER A 426 0.76 -37.71 11.28
N ASN A 427 0.25 -38.91 10.99
CA ASN A 427 -0.51 -39.19 9.76
C ASN A 427 0.20 -38.73 8.48
N GLY A 428 1.51 -38.92 8.39
CA GLY A 428 2.34 -38.47 7.25
C GLY A 428 2.65 -36.97 7.21
N THR A 429 2.13 -36.18 8.16
CA THR A 429 2.49 -34.76 8.32
C THR A 429 3.76 -34.63 9.17
N LEU A 430 4.77 -33.94 8.64
CA LEU A 430 6.00 -33.63 9.37
C LEU A 430 5.74 -32.49 10.37
N CYS A 431 6.13 -32.74 11.63
CA CYS A 431 6.07 -31.81 12.74
C CYS A 431 7.49 -31.54 13.25
N HIS A 432 7.96 -30.31 13.08
CA HIS A 432 9.22 -29.87 13.69
C HIS A 432 9.02 -29.54 15.17
N HIS A 433 9.95 -29.99 16.01
CA HIS A 433 10.01 -29.69 17.44
C HIS A 433 10.72 -28.37 17.75
N THR A 434 10.99 -27.56 16.71
CA THR A 434 11.58 -26.23 16.86
C THR A 434 10.69 -25.31 17.70
N TYR A 435 11.28 -24.26 18.29
CA TYR A 435 10.60 -23.32 19.18
C TYR A 435 9.32 -22.75 18.57
N MET A 436 8.29 -22.55 19.41
CA MET A 436 7.06 -21.86 19.01
C MET A 436 7.39 -20.46 18.50
N GLN A 437 6.69 -20.03 17.44
CA GLN A 437 6.83 -18.68 16.91
C GLN A 437 6.11 -17.66 17.79
N ASP A 438 5.07 -18.11 18.49
CA ASP A 438 4.35 -17.39 19.53
C ASP A 438 4.44 -18.18 20.84
N SER A 439 5.24 -17.69 21.80
CA SER A 439 5.37 -18.34 23.10
C SER A 439 4.02 -18.39 23.85
N GLN A 440 3.08 -17.47 23.59
CA GLN A 440 1.73 -17.46 24.18
C GLN A 440 0.94 -18.74 23.86
N ALA A 441 1.22 -19.37 22.70
CA ALA A 441 0.61 -20.64 22.33
C ALA A 441 0.99 -21.78 23.30
N TYR A 442 2.22 -21.75 23.81
CA TYR A 442 2.70 -22.74 24.76
C TYR A 442 2.11 -22.50 26.17
N TRP A 443 1.96 -21.23 26.57
CA TRP A 443 1.25 -20.84 27.78
C TRP A 443 -0.19 -21.32 27.81
N ASN A 444 -0.93 -21.01 26.75
CA ASN A 444 -2.33 -21.42 26.63
C ASN A 444 -2.47 -22.94 26.71
N PHE A 445 -1.49 -23.70 26.20
CA PHE A 445 -1.47 -25.15 26.37
C PHE A 445 -1.26 -25.59 27.82
N LEU A 446 -0.25 -25.07 28.52
CA LEU A 446 0.01 -25.44 29.92
C LEU A 446 -1.20 -25.13 30.80
N LEU A 447 -1.82 -23.97 30.56
CA LEU A 447 -3.02 -23.54 31.25
C LEU A 447 -4.23 -24.41 30.88
N ASP A 448 -4.39 -24.77 29.60
CA ASP A 448 -5.43 -25.72 29.17
C ASP A 448 -5.25 -27.10 29.84
N LEU A 449 -4.02 -27.62 29.90
CA LEU A 449 -3.68 -28.87 30.56
C LEU A 449 -4.02 -28.80 32.06
N TYR A 450 -3.64 -27.71 32.72
CA TYR A 450 -3.98 -27.46 34.12
C TYR A 450 -5.50 -27.44 34.33
N PHE A 451 -6.22 -26.50 33.70
CA PHE A 451 -7.64 -26.26 33.95
C PHE A 451 -8.55 -27.40 33.50
N LYS A 452 -8.24 -28.06 32.37
CA LYS A 452 -9.16 -29.04 31.77
C LYS A 452 -8.84 -30.48 32.11
N ARG A 453 -7.61 -30.79 32.53
CA ARG A 453 -7.19 -32.18 32.75
C ARG A 453 -6.67 -32.44 34.16
N LEU A 454 -5.81 -31.58 34.69
CA LEU A 454 -5.11 -31.85 35.96
C LEU A 454 -5.88 -31.37 37.20
N VAL A 455 -6.55 -30.22 37.15
CA VAL A 455 -7.39 -29.73 38.26
C VAL A 455 -8.47 -30.74 38.66
N PRO A 456 -9.24 -31.33 37.72
CA PRO A 456 -10.23 -32.36 38.04
C PRO A 456 -9.66 -33.62 38.71
N GLN A 457 -8.34 -33.86 38.60
CA GLN A 457 -7.66 -35.03 39.16
C GLN A 457 -7.15 -34.79 40.60
N GLY A 458 -7.47 -33.65 41.22
CA GLY A 458 -7.21 -33.41 42.64
C GLY A 458 -5.87 -32.75 42.97
N LEU A 459 -5.17 -32.17 41.98
CA LEU A 459 -3.88 -31.49 42.21
C LEU A 459 -3.97 -30.35 43.26
N MET A 460 -5.15 -29.75 43.40
CA MET A 460 -5.44 -28.68 44.38
C MET A 460 -6.25 -29.16 45.61
N ALA A 461 -6.53 -30.46 45.73
CA ALA A 461 -7.48 -30.98 46.71
C ALA A 461 -7.08 -30.73 48.18
N ASN A 462 -5.78 -30.52 48.45
CA ASN A 462 -5.25 -30.29 49.80
C ASN A 462 -5.16 -28.81 50.18
N PHE A 463 -5.62 -27.88 49.32
CA PHE A 463 -5.55 -26.43 49.55
C PHE A 463 -6.94 -25.86 49.82
N SER A 464 -6.99 -24.69 50.47
CA SER A 464 -8.26 -23.99 50.71
C SER A 464 -8.88 -23.53 49.39
N ALA A 465 -10.21 -23.37 49.39
CA ALA A 465 -10.93 -22.81 48.25
C ALA A 465 -10.40 -21.43 47.85
N GLU A 466 -10.09 -20.58 48.84
CA GLU A 466 -9.51 -19.25 48.62
C GLU A 466 -8.14 -19.31 47.93
N PHE A 467 -7.25 -20.22 48.35
CA PHE A 467 -5.97 -20.42 47.68
C PHE A 467 -6.17 -20.83 46.22
N SER A 468 -7.08 -21.78 45.99
CA SER A 468 -7.37 -22.28 44.64
C SER A 468 -7.96 -21.19 43.76
N ASP A 469 -8.87 -20.36 44.28
CA ASP A 469 -9.48 -19.25 43.56
C ASP A 469 -8.45 -18.18 43.16
N ASP A 470 -7.54 -17.82 44.07
CA ASP A 470 -6.50 -16.84 43.79
C ASP A 470 -5.44 -17.37 42.83
N TYR A 471 -5.06 -18.64 42.96
CA TYR A 471 -4.18 -19.32 42.02
C TYR A 471 -4.80 -19.36 40.61
N ASP A 472 -6.06 -19.80 40.52
CA ASP A 472 -6.83 -19.84 39.28
C ASP A 472 -6.96 -18.46 38.63
N ARG A 473 -7.27 -17.42 39.42
CA ARG A 473 -7.41 -16.05 38.94
C ARG A 473 -6.09 -15.54 38.37
N CYS A 474 -4.99 -15.78 39.09
CA CYS A 474 -3.65 -15.38 38.68
C CYS A 474 -3.24 -16.05 37.36
N LEU A 475 -3.52 -17.34 37.21
CA LEU A 475 -3.23 -18.07 35.97
C LEU A 475 -4.15 -17.71 34.80
N LYS A 476 -5.46 -17.51 35.06
CA LYS A 476 -6.42 -17.04 34.05
C LYS A 476 -6.04 -15.67 33.51
N ALA A 477 -5.40 -14.84 34.33
CA ALA A 477 -4.84 -13.56 33.90
C ALA A 477 -3.64 -13.68 32.96
N ILE A 478 -3.09 -14.88 32.73
CA ILE A 478 -2.06 -15.17 31.71
C ILE A 478 -2.71 -15.83 30.48
N TYR A 479 -3.91 -16.39 30.63
CA TYR A 479 -4.63 -17.10 29.58
C TYR A 479 -5.37 -16.13 28.67
N SER A 480 -4.75 -15.77 27.55
CA SER A 480 -5.46 -15.09 26.47
C SER A 480 -4.88 -15.41 25.11
N GLU A 481 -5.72 -15.29 24.07
CA GLU A 481 -5.32 -15.53 22.68
C GLU A 481 -4.31 -14.49 22.18
N GLU A 482 -4.27 -13.29 22.78
CA GLU A 482 -3.46 -12.14 22.35
C GLU A 482 -2.43 -11.68 23.41
N GLY A 483 -2.37 -12.35 24.56
CA GLY A 483 -1.65 -11.89 25.76
C GLY A 483 -2.20 -10.57 26.34
N GLN A 484 -3.36 -10.10 25.89
CA GLN A 484 -3.90 -8.80 26.29
C GLN A 484 -4.66 -8.92 27.61
N TYR A 485 -4.34 -8.02 28.53
CA TYR A 485 -4.95 -7.97 29.85
C TYR A 485 -5.35 -6.54 30.14
N ASP A 486 -6.40 -6.36 30.93
CA ASP A 486 -6.81 -5.05 31.42
C ASP A 486 -5.86 -4.62 32.55
N PRO A 487 -4.98 -3.63 32.33
CA PRO A 487 -4.02 -3.20 33.34
C PRO A 487 -4.69 -2.62 34.59
N ASP A 488 -5.90 -2.09 34.45
CA ASP A 488 -6.63 -1.47 35.56
C ASP A 488 -7.16 -2.55 36.50
N LEU A 489 -7.74 -3.63 35.94
CA LEU A 489 -8.17 -4.79 36.71
C LEU A 489 -6.98 -5.50 37.37
N LEU A 490 -5.87 -5.66 36.65
CA LEU A 490 -4.65 -6.25 37.21
C LEU A 490 -4.07 -5.40 38.34
N TYR A 491 -4.12 -4.07 38.23
CA TYR A 491 -3.65 -3.19 39.30
C TYR A 491 -4.55 -3.27 40.53
N GLN A 492 -5.86 -3.41 40.37
CA GLN A 492 -6.77 -3.61 41.50
C GLN A 492 -6.39 -4.87 42.30
N ASP A 493 -6.17 -6.00 41.63
CA ASP A 493 -5.72 -7.23 42.27
C ASP A 493 -4.32 -7.07 42.90
N TYR A 494 -3.36 -6.45 42.19
CA TYR A 494 -2.04 -6.14 42.74
C TYR A 494 -2.11 -5.26 44.01
N SER A 495 -2.93 -4.22 43.98
CA SER A 495 -3.08 -3.25 45.07
C SER A 495 -3.65 -3.89 46.34
N ALA A 496 -4.48 -4.93 46.16
CA ALA A 496 -5.04 -5.76 47.22
C ALA A 496 -4.10 -6.86 47.71
N GLY A 497 -2.83 -6.86 47.29
CA GLY A 497 -1.85 -7.86 47.71
C GLY A 497 -1.96 -9.19 46.97
N LYS A 498 -2.83 -9.30 45.94
CA LYS A 498 -2.98 -10.56 45.22
C LYS A 498 -1.79 -10.82 44.30
N PRO A 499 -1.35 -12.08 44.15
CA PRO A 499 -0.32 -12.44 43.19
C PRO A 499 -0.72 -12.08 41.76
N ILE A 500 0.21 -11.51 41.00
CA ILE A 500 0.08 -11.24 39.57
C ILE A 500 1.25 -11.91 38.85
N ILE A 501 0.97 -12.71 37.82
CA ILE A 501 2.01 -13.19 36.90
C ILE A 501 1.86 -12.49 35.56
N LEU A 502 2.97 -12.00 35.01
CA LEU A 502 3.02 -11.37 33.69
C LEU A 502 4.16 -11.95 32.84
N PRO A 503 3.94 -12.14 31.53
CA PRO A 503 5.02 -12.37 30.59
C PRO A 503 5.76 -11.04 30.31
N VAL A 504 7.09 -11.10 30.27
CA VAL A 504 7.95 -9.96 29.95
C VAL A 504 8.70 -10.24 28.67
N TYR A 505 8.51 -9.41 27.65
CA TYR A 505 9.31 -9.48 26.43
C TYR A 505 10.65 -8.81 26.70
N LEU A 506 11.73 -9.58 26.64
CA LEU A 506 13.06 -8.99 26.58
C LEU A 506 13.41 -8.80 25.10
N THR A 507 13.23 -7.57 24.64
CA THR A 507 13.77 -7.14 23.35
C THR A 507 15.11 -6.47 23.60
N ASP A 508 16.21 -7.12 23.19
CA ASP A 508 17.35 -6.47 22.53
C ASP A 508 18.54 -7.43 22.23
N ARG A 509 19.18 -7.21 21.07
CA ARG A 509 20.50 -7.69 20.58
C ARG A 509 20.85 -9.19 20.55
N PHE A 510 20.10 -10.09 21.17
CA PHE A 510 20.42 -11.53 21.25
C PHE A 510 19.73 -12.45 20.22
N GLY A 511 19.08 -11.89 19.18
CA GLY A 511 18.71 -12.67 17.98
C GLY A 511 17.39 -13.45 18.01
N ALA A 512 16.61 -13.43 19.09
CA ALA A 512 15.20 -13.88 19.12
C ALA A 512 14.42 -13.15 20.23
N ASN A 513 13.10 -12.97 20.05
CA ASN A 513 12.22 -12.41 21.09
C ASN A 513 12.22 -13.37 22.30
N HIS A 514 12.75 -12.96 23.45
CA HIS A 514 12.74 -13.74 24.69
C HIS A 514 11.53 -13.38 25.55
N ILE A 515 10.99 -14.35 26.28
CA ILE A 515 9.97 -14.12 27.30
C ILE A 515 10.47 -14.64 28.65
N ALA A 516 10.59 -13.73 29.61
CA ALA A 516 10.74 -14.07 31.03
C ALA A 516 9.36 -14.09 31.71
N VAL A 517 9.23 -14.86 32.79
CA VAL A 517 8.05 -14.82 33.65
C VAL A 517 8.36 -14.00 34.87
N VAL A 518 7.52 -13.02 35.14
CA VAL A 518 7.63 -12.22 36.36
C VAL A 518 6.35 -12.32 37.16
N GLY A 519 6.48 -12.78 38.39
CA GLY A 519 5.47 -12.72 39.42
C GLY A 519 5.67 -11.50 40.30
N LEU A 520 4.58 -10.82 40.64
CA LEU A 520 4.55 -9.63 41.49
C LEU A 520 3.51 -9.84 42.59
N MET A 521 3.85 -9.49 43.82
CA MET A 521 2.92 -9.50 44.93
C MET A 521 3.27 -8.41 45.92
N LYS A 522 2.30 -7.56 46.25
CA LYS A 522 2.49 -6.53 47.27
C LYS A 522 2.47 -7.17 48.66
N THR A 523 3.46 -6.85 49.48
CA THR A 523 3.67 -7.45 50.82
C THR A 523 3.59 -6.43 51.94
N GLY A 524 3.36 -5.16 51.60
CA GLY A 524 3.21 -4.05 52.52
C GLY A 524 2.94 -2.76 51.76
N LEU A 525 2.86 -1.63 52.45
CA LEU A 525 2.56 -0.33 51.82
C LEU A 525 3.63 0.12 50.81
N TYR A 526 4.88 -0.26 51.04
CA TYR A 526 6.03 0.20 50.25
C TYR A 526 6.89 -0.93 49.69
N SER A 527 6.55 -2.19 49.96
CA SER A 527 7.33 -3.36 49.54
C SER A 527 6.50 -4.34 48.71
N GLN A 528 7.15 -4.92 47.70
CA GLN A 528 6.63 -6.03 46.92
C GLN A 528 7.68 -7.14 46.79
N LEU A 529 7.19 -8.37 46.67
CA LEU A 529 7.96 -9.49 46.16
C LEU A 529 7.91 -9.49 44.64
N VAL A 530 9.08 -9.68 44.04
CA VAL A 530 9.26 -9.88 42.61
C VAL A 530 9.93 -11.23 42.42
N VAL A 531 9.25 -12.13 41.70
CA VAL A 531 9.72 -13.49 41.43
C VAL A 531 9.94 -13.61 39.93
N GLN A 532 11.11 -14.07 39.52
CA GLN A 532 11.50 -14.04 38.11
C GLN A 532 12.08 -15.38 37.67
N ALA A 533 11.48 -15.99 36.66
CA ALA A 533 12.12 -17.02 35.85
C ALA A 533 12.70 -16.34 34.60
N ASP A 534 14.00 -16.07 34.63
CA ASP A 534 14.74 -15.53 33.50
C ASP A 534 15.98 -16.38 33.19
N ARG A 535 16.00 -16.87 31.95
CA ARG A 535 17.04 -17.75 31.42
C ARG A 535 18.09 -17.03 30.59
N GLY A 536 18.12 -15.69 30.53
CA GLY A 536 19.26 -14.95 29.98
C GLY A 536 20.62 -15.30 30.61
N LEU A 537 20.61 -16.11 31.67
CA LEU A 537 21.75 -16.65 32.42
C LEU A 537 21.76 -18.19 32.58
N GLY A 538 20.93 -18.97 31.84
CA GLY A 538 20.99 -20.46 31.83
C GLY A 538 20.10 -21.24 32.82
N ARG A 539 19.24 -20.58 33.60
CA ARG A 539 18.53 -21.13 34.78
C ARG A 539 17.41 -22.17 34.54
N HIS A 540 17.33 -23.22 35.37
CA HIS A 540 16.16 -24.13 35.50
C HIS A 540 15.32 -23.83 36.76
N ASP A 541 15.22 -22.56 37.15
CA ASP A 541 14.61 -22.13 38.40
C ASP A 541 14.26 -20.63 38.38
N PHE A 542 13.62 -20.10 39.43
CA PHE A 542 13.30 -18.68 39.59
C PHE A 542 14.04 -18.02 40.77
N SER A 543 14.26 -16.70 40.65
CA SER A 543 14.87 -15.87 41.70
C SER A 543 13.83 -14.99 42.38
N ILE A 544 14.06 -14.67 43.65
CA ILE A 544 13.11 -13.94 44.49
C ILE A 544 13.78 -12.66 45.01
N PHE A 545 13.10 -11.53 44.82
CA PHE A 545 13.59 -10.20 45.15
C PHE A 545 12.56 -9.43 45.98
N SER A 546 13.04 -8.52 46.82
CA SER A 546 12.22 -7.52 47.49
C SER A 546 12.48 -6.15 46.90
N GLN A 547 11.44 -5.49 46.39
CA GLN A 547 11.55 -4.19 45.70
C GLN A 547 10.48 -3.20 46.20
N PRO A 548 10.65 -1.88 45.95
CA PRO A 548 9.58 -0.91 46.17
C PRO A 548 8.34 -1.21 45.32
N CYS A 549 7.13 -0.95 45.85
CA CYS A 549 5.88 -1.15 45.10
C CYS A 549 5.79 -0.28 43.84
N PHE A 550 5.08 -0.78 42.82
CA PHE A 550 4.68 0.03 41.67
C PHE A 550 3.57 1.00 42.04
N ASP A 551 3.69 2.27 41.61
CA ASP A 551 2.52 3.13 41.47
C ASP A 551 1.63 2.67 40.29
N TYR A 552 0.38 3.15 40.26
CA TYR A 552 -0.61 2.79 39.23
C TYR A 552 -0.11 2.99 37.80
N ASN A 553 0.53 4.12 37.51
CA ASN A 553 0.98 4.45 36.16
C ASN A 553 2.16 3.57 35.74
N SER A 554 3.09 3.33 36.66
CA SER A 554 4.26 2.47 36.46
C SER A 554 3.84 1.01 36.23
N PHE A 555 2.89 0.49 37.02
CA PHE A 555 2.34 -0.85 36.83
C PHE A 555 1.58 -0.97 35.50
N CYS A 556 0.69 -0.01 35.19
CA CYS A 556 -0.08 -0.04 33.95
C CYS A 556 0.82 0.08 32.72
N LYS A 557 1.86 0.91 32.79
CA LYS A 557 2.87 0.99 31.73
C LYS A 557 3.56 -0.36 31.55
N TYR A 558 4.02 -0.98 32.63
CA TYR A 558 4.67 -2.29 32.61
C TYR A 558 3.76 -3.38 32.01
N ALA A 559 2.51 -3.49 32.46
CA ALA A 559 1.55 -4.46 31.95
C ALA A 559 1.19 -4.24 30.47
N ARG A 560 1.15 -2.98 30.00
CA ARG A 560 0.83 -2.63 28.59
C ARG A 560 2.01 -2.86 27.65
N THR A 561 3.19 -2.40 28.03
CA THR A 561 4.35 -2.42 27.13
C THR A 561 5.03 -3.78 27.14
N ARG A 562 4.90 -4.55 28.24
CA ARG A 562 5.62 -5.81 28.50
C ARG A 562 7.14 -5.68 28.32
N ASP A 563 7.60 -4.44 28.26
CA ASP A 563 8.97 -3.99 28.06
C ASP A 563 9.56 -3.78 29.45
N ALA A 564 10.75 -4.30 29.67
CA ALA A 564 11.43 -4.21 30.96
C ALA A 564 12.66 -3.28 30.98
N PRO A 565 12.63 -2.04 30.44
CA PRO A 565 13.77 -1.13 30.54
C PRO A 565 14.07 -0.72 31.99
N MET A 566 13.06 -0.74 32.87
CA MET A 566 13.25 -0.40 34.30
C MET A 566 13.87 -1.54 35.13
N LEU A 567 13.83 -2.77 34.62
CA LEU A 567 14.41 -3.92 35.29
C LEU A 567 15.81 -4.28 34.73
N THR A 568 16.12 -3.94 33.47
CA THR A 568 17.45 -4.22 32.87
C THR A 568 18.59 -3.52 33.61
N TYR A 569 18.39 -2.27 34.04
CA TYR A 569 19.40 -1.54 34.81
C TYR A 569 19.57 -2.12 36.22
N THR A 570 18.48 -2.42 36.94
CA THR A 570 18.50 -3.06 38.28
C THR A 570 19.03 -4.50 38.26
N TRP A 571 18.82 -5.24 37.17
CA TRP A 571 19.37 -6.59 36.94
C TRP A 571 20.89 -6.59 36.73
N GLN A 572 21.45 -5.51 36.20
CA GLN A 572 22.89 -5.39 35.91
C GLN A 572 23.66 -4.61 36.99
N SER A 573 23.00 -3.77 37.80
CA SER A 573 23.66 -2.81 38.70
C SER A 573 23.32 -2.92 40.20
N HIS A 574 22.59 -3.97 40.63
CA HIS A 574 22.46 -4.41 42.04
C HIS A 574 22.22 -3.33 43.13
N PRO A 575 21.04 -2.70 43.21
CA PRO A 575 20.57 -2.07 44.45
C PRO A 575 19.48 -2.88 45.18
N VAL A 576 19.14 -4.08 44.71
CA VAL A 576 18.05 -4.92 45.25
C VAL A 576 18.58 -5.87 46.33
N LYS A 577 17.89 -5.98 47.47
CA LYS A 577 18.19 -6.99 48.49
C LYS A 577 17.79 -8.38 47.96
N GLU A 578 18.78 -9.14 47.53
CA GLU A 578 18.64 -10.53 47.08
C GLU A 578 18.37 -11.42 48.31
N ARG A 579 17.29 -12.23 48.27
CA ARG A 579 16.86 -13.07 49.41
C ARG A 579 17.16 -14.56 49.22
N LEU A 580 17.27 -15.02 47.97
CA LEU A 580 17.63 -16.39 47.63
C LEU A 580 18.32 -16.43 46.26
N ARG A 581 19.54 -16.98 46.20
CA ARG A 581 20.31 -17.24 44.96
C ARG A 581 20.65 -18.73 44.89
N VAL A 582 20.19 -19.41 43.85
CA VAL A 582 20.56 -20.80 43.55
C VAL A 582 21.85 -20.81 42.73
N ASP A 583 22.75 -21.76 42.99
CA ASP A 583 24.11 -21.81 42.43
C ASP A 583 24.10 -21.85 40.89
N LEU A 584 24.80 -20.90 40.28
CA LEU A 584 24.75 -20.60 38.83
C LEU A 584 25.74 -21.42 38.00
N ASN A 585 26.75 -22.05 38.63
CA ASN A 585 27.85 -22.68 37.92
C ASN A 585 27.52 -24.05 37.31
N LYS A 586 26.34 -24.62 37.60
CA LYS A 586 25.91 -25.96 37.15
C LYS A 586 24.95 -25.96 35.93
N GLN A 587 24.65 -24.80 35.30
CA GLN A 587 23.50 -24.68 34.39
C GLN A 587 23.83 -24.01 33.04
N GLN A 588 24.71 -24.61 32.25
CA GLN A 588 24.95 -24.22 30.85
C GLN A 588 24.16 -25.15 29.90
N ASP A 589 23.12 -24.64 29.24
CA ASP A 589 22.39 -25.35 28.18
C ASP A 589 21.82 -24.41 27.13
N ASP A 590 21.63 -24.95 25.91
CA ASP A 590 21.06 -24.23 24.77
C ASP A 590 19.58 -23.81 25.00
N PHE A 591 19.29 -22.59 24.60
CA PHE A 591 18.15 -21.77 25.03
C PHE A 591 16.79 -22.10 24.38
N CYS A 592 15.68 -22.13 25.15
CA CYS A 592 14.29 -22.32 24.68
C CYS A 592 13.24 -21.48 25.46
N SER A 593 12.42 -20.65 24.77
CA SER A 593 11.34 -19.85 25.38
C SER A 593 10.19 -20.66 26.01
N ALA A 594 10.07 -21.95 25.68
CA ALA A 594 9.08 -22.84 26.31
C ALA A 594 9.44 -23.15 27.78
N ILE A 595 10.70 -22.97 28.18
CA ILE A 595 11.19 -23.32 29.52
C ILE A 595 10.67 -22.32 30.56
N SER A 596 10.79 -21.00 30.31
CA SER A 596 10.28 -19.97 31.22
C SER A 596 8.77 -20.11 31.50
N ALA A 597 8.00 -20.52 30.49
CA ALA A 597 6.56 -20.65 30.58
C ALA A 597 6.08 -21.78 31.50
N LYS A 598 6.86 -22.86 31.65
CA LYS A 598 6.53 -23.94 32.60
C LYS A 598 6.55 -23.42 34.05
N PHE A 599 7.49 -22.52 34.36
CA PHE A 599 7.70 -22.00 35.71
C PHE A 599 6.61 -21.06 36.23
N ALA A 600 5.73 -20.53 35.37
CA ALA A 600 4.64 -19.70 35.88
C ALA A 600 3.71 -20.42 36.83
N LEU A 601 3.46 -21.70 36.59
CA LEU A 601 2.62 -22.50 37.48
C LEU A 601 3.26 -22.59 38.87
N GLN A 602 4.58 -22.76 38.93
CA GLN A 602 5.34 -22.79 40.18
C GLN A 602 5.43 -21.41 40.84
N ILE A 603 5.70 -20.34 40.09
CA ILE A 603 5.78 -18.97 40.60
C ILE A 603 4.42 -18.52 41.16
N ALA A 604 3.32 -18.77 40.42
CA ALA A 604 1.99 -18.47 40.89
C ALA A 604 1.68 -19.20 42.20
N PHE A 605 2.10 -20.47 42.29
CA PHE A 605 1.85 -21.31 43.46
C PHE A 605 2.65 -20.80 44.66
N PHE A 606 3.94 -20.52 44.46
CA PHE A 606 4.82 -19.93 45.45
C PHE A 606 4.26 -18.61 46.01
N LEU A 607 3.80 -17.71 45.14
CA LEU A 607 3.24 -16.42 45.56
C LEU A 607 1.91 -16.59 46.31
N CYS A 608 1.02 -17.47 45.85
CA CYS A 608 -0.24 -17.74 46.56
C CYS A 608 0.02 -18.34 47.96
N LEU A 609 1.00 -19.23 48.07
CA LEU A 609 1.37 -19.85 49.36
C LEU A 609 1.97 -18.80 50.30
N THR A 610 2.86 -17.97 49.78
CA THR A 610 3.46 -16.85 50.51
C THR A 610 2.42 -15.87 51.01
N ARG A 611 1.43 -15.51 50.17
CA ARG A 611 0.33 -14.65 50.62
C ARG A 611 -0.46 -15.30 51.76
N GLN A 612 -0.85 -16.56 51.58
CA GLN A 612 -1.66 -17.25 52.57
C GLN A 612 -0.97 -17.32 53.94
N ASP A 613 0.34 -17.54 53.97
CA ASP A 613 1.08 -17.58 55.23
C ASP A 613 1.34 -16.20 55.82
N LEU A 614 1.46 -15.16 54.98
CA LEU A 614 1.46 -13.78 55.45
C LEU A 614 0.12 -13.41 56.08
N ASP A 615 -1.01 -13.71 55.42
CA ASP A 615 -2.36 -13.43 55.93
C ASP A 615 -2.64 -14.17 57.26
N LYS A 616 -2.08 -15.39 57.44
CA LYS A 616 -2.14 -16.12 58.72
C LYS A 616 -1.27 -15.48 59.82
N ASN A 617 -0.15 -14.87 59.45
CA ASN A 617 0.81 -14.24 60.36
C ASN A 617 0.50 -12.74 60.62
N GLU A 618 -0.45 -12.15 59.89
CA GLU A 618 -0.87 -10.74 60.00
C GLU A 618 -1.58 -10.35 61.31
N GLN A 619 -1.68 -11.26 62.30
CA GLN A 619 -1.95 -10.85 63.68
C GLN A 619 -0.80 -10.06 64.34
N SER A 620 0.35 -9.87 63.66
CA SER A 620 1.46 -9.02 64.11
C SER A 620 1.97 -8.06 63.01
N ASN A 621 1.64 -6.77 63.13
CA ASN A 621 2.24 -5.57 62.49
C ASN A 621 2.71 -5.66 61.01
N SER A 622 1.93 -5.02 60.12
CA SER A 622 2.04 -4.93 58.66
C SER A 622 3.27 -4.22 58.04
N ASN A 623 4.37 -4.05 58.79
CA ASN A 623 5.58 -3.34 58.32
C ASN A 623 6.90 -4.14 58.52
N ALA A 624 6.83 -5.36 59.06
CA ALA A 624 8.02 -6.20 59.20
C ALA A 624 8.49 -6.73 57.82
N PRO A 625 9.80 -6.80 57.55
CA PRO A 625 10.29 -7.50 56.37
C PRO A 625 9.85 -8.96 56.45
N ILE A 626 9.37 -9.52 55.34
CA ILE A 626 9.09 -10.97 55.24
C ILE A 626 10.30 -11.74 55.76
N GLU A 627 10.08 -12.80 56.52
CA GLU A 627 11.17 -13.62 57.04
C GLU A 627 11.75 -14.48 55.91
N ASP A 628 13.08 -14.52 55.79
CA ASP A 628 13.75 -15.33 54.75
C ASP A 628 13.48 -16.83 54.93
N GLU A 629 13.20 -17.27 56.16
CA GLU A 629 12.78 -18.64 56.46
C GLU A 629 11.42 -18.98 55.83
N LEU A 630 10.44 -18.08 55.90
CA LEU A 630 9.13 -18.25 55.25
C LEU A 630 9.29 -18.38 53.73
N ILE A 631 10.15 -17.56 53.12
CA ILE A 631 10.44 -17.62 51.68
C ILE A 631 11.08 -18.96 51.30
N ARG A 632 12.05 -19.45 52.08
CA ARG A 632 12.69 -20.76 51.84
C ARG A 632 11.72 -21.92 51.96
N ASN A 633 10.88 -21.93 53.00
CA ASN A 633 9.88 -22.97 53.23
C ASN A 633 8.83 -23.01 52.11
N ASN A 634 8.36 -21.84 51.67
CA ASN A 634 7.37 -21.75 50.61
C ASN A 634 7.95 -22.09 49.24
N TYR A 635 9.22 -21.73 49.00
CA TYR A 635 9.94 -22.18 47.83
C TYR A 635 10.04 -23.72 47.78
N ALA A 636 10.50 -24.36 48.87
CA ALA A 636 10.62 -25.82 48.93
C ALA A 636 9.27 -26.54 48.71
N THR A 637 8.20 -26.02 49.32
CA THR A 637 6.84 -26.53 49.13
C THR A 637 6.39 -26.38 47.68
N SER A 638 6.63 -25.21 47.07
CA SER A 638 6.28 -24.96 45.66
C SER A 638 7.06 -25.85 44.69
N ALA A 639 8.33 -26.14 44.98
CA ALA A 639 9.17 -27.02 44.18
C ALA A 639 8.64 -28.46 44.22
N SER A 640 8.34 -29.00 45.41
CA SER A 640 7.74 -30.33 45.56
C SER A 640 6.38 -30.45 44.87
N TRP A 641 5.53 -29.43 44.99
CA TRP A 641 4.27 -29.38 44.28
C TRP A 641 4.46 -29.38 42.76
N TYR A 642 5.41 -28.60 42.25
CA TYR A 642 5.69 -28.48 40.83
C TYR A 642 6.28 -29.76 40.22
N GLU A 643 7.12 -30.49 40.95
CA GLU A 643 7.56 -31.83 40.55
C GLU A 643 6.37 -32.80 40.38
N ASN A 644 5.41 -32.77 41.31
CA ASN A 644 4.19 -33.56 41.21
C ASN A 644 3.33 -33.14 40.01
N PHE A 645 3.18 -31.83 39.78
CA PHE A 645 2.53 -31.31 38.57
C PHE A 645 3.19 -31.84 37.29
N CYS A 646 4.52 -31.75 37.19
CA CYS A 646 5.27 -32.25 36.04
C CYS A 646 5.05 -33.75 35.81
N ARG A 647 5.09 -34.57 36.88
CA ARG A 647 4.83 -36.01 36.79
C ARG A 647 3.43 -36.32 36.26
N MET A 648 2.41 -35.64 36.79
CA MET A 648 1.03 -35.84 36.34
C MET A 648 0.82 -35.35 34.90
N ALA A 649 1.44 -34.24 34.51
CA ALA A 649 1.42 -33.70 33.16
C ALA A 649 2.05 -34.69 32.16
N GLN A 650 3.25 -35.19 32.46
CA GLN A 650 3.95 -36.19 31.62
C GLN A 650 3.11 -37.46 31.44
N SER A 651 2.56 -38.00 32.54
CA SER A 651 1.72 -39.19 32.50
C SER A 651 0.46 -38.97 31.67
N THR A 652 -0.21 -37.83 31.87
CA THR A 652 -1.43 -37.46 31.13
C THR A 652 -1.15 -37.33 29.64
N LEU A 653 -0.11 -36.58 29.25
CA LEU A 653 0.21 -36.36 27.84
C LEU A 653 0.68 -37.63 27.13
N LEU A 654 1.45 -38.49 27.81
CA LEU A 654 1.84 -39.80 27.28
C LEU A 654 0.61 -40.71 27.10
N SER A 655 -0.29 -40.73 28.09
CA SER A 655 -1.55 -41.48 28.00
C SER A 655 -2.40 -41.02 26.83
N ASP A 656 -2.55 -39.70 26.67
CA ASP A 656 -3.27 -39.10 25.55
C ASP A 656 -2.65 -39.51 24.21
N TYR A 657 -1.32 -39.43 24.11
CA TYR A 657 -0.62 -39.75 22.86
C TYR A 657 -0.75 -41.23 22.50
N ARG A 658 -0.65 -42.13 23.48
CA ARG A 658 -0.87 -43.58 23.29
C ARG A 658 -2.32 -43.94 22.95
N SER A 659 -3.28 -43.10 23.35
CA SER A 659 -4.70 -43.30 23.05
C SER A 659 -5.09 -42.91 21.62
N LEU A 660 -4.20 -42.23 20.89
CA LEU A 660 -4.43 -41.89 19.48
C LEU A 660 -4.49 -43.14 18.60
N GLN A 661 -5.15 -43.03 17.45
CA GLN A 661 -5.10 -44.09 16.43
C GLN A 661 -3.67 -44.30 15.95
N THR A 662 -3.29 -45.54 15.62
CA THR A 662 -1.92 -45.94 15.26
C THR A 662 -1.28 -45.08 14.17
N LYS A 663 -2.06 -44.61 13.19
CA LYS A 663 -1.57 -43.74 12.09
C LYS A 663 -1.04 -42.38 12.56
N TYR A 664 -1.43 -41.92 13.75
CA TYR A 664 -0.99 -40.66 14.34
C TYR A 664 0.23 -40.81 15.27
N ILE A 665 0.62 -42.04 15.58
CA ILE A 665 1.71 -42.35 16.51
C ILE A 665 3.00 -42.60 15.72
N ASP A 666 3.96 -41.71 15.88
CA ASP A 666 5.34 -41.92 15.43
C ASP A 666 6.07 -42.74 16.50
N GLN A 667 6.46 -43.97 16.14
CA GLN A 667 7.08 -44.91 17.07
C GLN A 667 8.47 -44.46 17.52
N GLU A 668 9.24 -43.79 16.66
CA GLU A 668 10.56 -43.26 17.02
C GLU A 668 10.39 -42.10 18.01
N PHE A 669 9.41 -41.23 17.76
CA PHE A 669 9.07 -40.16 18.69
C PHE A 669 8.54 -40.69 20.02
N LEU A 670 7.66 -41.70 20.01
CA LEU A 670 7.15 -42.34 21.22
C LEU A 670 8.28 -42.93 22.07
N GLN A 671 9.27 -43.58 21.45
CA GLN A 671 10.45 -44.07 22.16
C GLN A 671 11.25 -42.93 22.78
N LYS A 672 11.48 -41.83 22.05
CA LYS A 672 12.14 -40.64 22.59
C LYS A 672 11.39 -40.04 23.79
N VAL A 673 10.07 -40.00 23.73
CA VAL A 673 9.20 -39.56 24.84
C VAL A 673 9.36 -40.46 26.06
N GLU A 674 9.27 -41.78 25.86
CA GLU A 674 9.39 -42.74 26.96
C GLU A 674 10.78 -42.71 27.61
N THR A 675 11.83 -42.50 26.81
CA THR A 675 13.20 -42.30 27.30
C THR A 675 13.32 -40.99 28.06
N ALA A 676 12.82 -39.87 27.52
CA ALA A 676 12.87 -38.56 28.18
C ALA A 676 12.15 -38.55 29.55
N ILE A 677 11.06 -39.31 29.67
CA ILE A 677 10.33 -39.48 30.95
C ILE A 677 11.13 -40.37 31.94
N LYS A 678 11.91 -41.33 31.45
CA LYS A 678 12.76 -42.21 32.29
C LYS A 678 14.05 -41.54 32.74
N ASP A 679 14.68 -40.75 31.87
CA ASP A 679 16.00 -40.13 32.08
C ASP A 679 15.94 -38.81 32.86
N ASN A 680 14.76 -38.19 32.95
CA ASN A 680 14.46 -37.12 33.90
C ASN A 680 13.53 -37.64 35.01
N PRO A 681 13.96 -38.59 35.86
CA PRO A 681 13.22 -38.88 37.08
C PRO A 681 13.22 -37.61 37.95
N PRO A 682 12.13 -37.34 38.69
CA PRO A 682 12.10 -36.20 39.61
C PRO A 682 13.32 -36.26 40.53
N SER A 683 14.07 -35.16 40.63
CA SER A 683 15.22 -35.05 41.52
C SER A 683 14.79 -35.36 42.94
N GLU A 684 15.46 -36.29 43.63
CA GLU A 684 15.39 -36.36 45.09
C GLU A 684 16.07 -35.10 45.64
N PHE A 685 15.30 -34.03 45.84
CA PHE A 685 15.82 -32.85 46.50
C PHE A 685 16.03 -33.19 47.99
N THR A 686 17.27 -33.40 48.38
CA THR A 686 17.64 -33.46 49.80
C THR A 686 17.83 -32.03 50.30
N PRO A 687 17.11 -31.58 51.35
CA PRO A 687 17.16 -30.18 51.85
C PRO A 687 18.52 -29.71 52.38
N THR A 688 19.57 -30.54 52.32
CA THR A 688 20.82 -30.36 53.04
C THR A 688 21.81 -29.36 52.44
N GLU A 689 21.68 -28.94 51.17
CA GLU A 689 22.66 -28.03 50.54
C GLU A 689 22.40 -26.52 50.76
N LEU A 690 21.35 -26.12 51.50
CA LEU A 690 21.07 -24.72 51.85
C LEU A 690 21.68 -24.28 53.20
N GLY A 691 22.29 -25.21 53.95
CA GLY A 691 22.86 -24.96 55.29
C GLY A 691 24.22 -24.25 55.29
N ASP A 692 25.03 -24.39 54.23
CA ASP A 692 26.43 -23.96 54.25
C ASP A 692 26.68 -22.50 53.85
N LEU A 693 25.63 -21.73 53.52
CA LEU A 693 25.74 -20.31 53.17
C LEU A 693 25.38 -19.36 54.32
N ALA A 694 24.99 -19.88 55.49
CA ALA A 694 24.68 -19.06 56.67
C ALA A 694 25.92 -18.74 57.54
N ASP A 695 27.07 -19.39 57.33
CA ASP A 695 28.21 -19.34 58.27
C ASP A 695 29.47 -18.64 57.73
N ARG A 696 29.31 -17.68 56.82
CA ARG A 696 30.40 -16.77 56.41
C ARG A 696 30.04 -15.32 56.71
N SER A 697 29.87 -15.02 57.99
CA SER A 697 30.05 -13.66 58.51
C SER A 697 31.55 -13.31 58.54
N ASP A 698 31.87 -12.18 57.95
CA ASP A 698 33.08 -11.36 58.16
C ASP A 698 34.44 -11.91 57.75
N GLN A 699 34.90 -11.50 56.55
CA GLN A 699 36.14 -10.71 56.41
C GLN A 699 36.25 -10.10 55.00
N PRO A 700 36.56 -8.79 54.87
CA PRO A 700 36.78 -8.16 53.57
C PRO A 700 38.20 -8.48 53.08
N GLN A 701 38.33 -9.37 52.09
CA GLN A 701 39.56 -9.43 51.30
C GLN A 701 39.52 -8.37 50.21
N ILE A 702 40.26 -7.31 50.47
CA ILE A 702 40.72 -6.32 49.49
C ILE A 702 41.62 -7.06 48.49
N CYS A 703 41.24 -7.07 47.21
CA CYS A 703 42.19 -7.28 46.12
C CYS A 703 42.09 -6.11 45.14
N THR A 704 43.16 -5.32 45.14
CA THR A 704 43.52 -4.26 44.21
C THR A 704 43.84 -4.82 42.82
N LEU A 705 43.27 -4.15 41.81
CA LEU A 705 43.51 -4.17 40.35
C LEU A 705 43.21 -5.47 39.59
#